data_AF-A0A328ZGV5-F1
#
_entry.id   AF-A0A328ZGV5-F1
#
_cell.length_a   1.000
_cell.length_b   1.000
_cell.length_c   1.000
_cell.angle_alpha   90.00
_cell.angle_beta   90.00
_cell.angle_gamma   90.00
#
_symmetry.space_group_name_H-M   'P 1'
#
loop_
_entity.id
_entity.type
_entity.pdbx_description
1 polymer ?
#
loop_
_entity_poly.entity_id
_entity_poly.type
_entity_poly.pdbx_seq_one_letter_code
_entity_poly.pdbx_strand_id
1 'polypeptide(L)'
;MQPHATTSHALPVRPLTAAEQRLVHHLDAHWTPARALSELQAHLQIAIEVELATIPLYLYTYYSIDRTPAGFPDTELSRFADEAGATVMSIAVEEMLHMSLSSNILYSLGQLPQLYLRSPSPFPSNLPAHGKLGPDHQPLSLPLARLSLQQLWKFLEIEYPAASDAPPESDHWKTIGQIYSYIRCIISCRHITDADFRRGQARHQIQPGNYSSNSIDTAYPEQRFDARCPVAPAQAGSAASVAAFASREDAHAGASALITIDSRERALQAIQTIDAQGEGFGPEKFDDASHQEWSHYYKFLKLQSRLQGYDPHHEKLPRHPRPPEPAARQFSPQELATIVFDFPDNPVAAGYPAGQRDVANLVSGLYQYMLIMTESIFLQKPQDQKKYFNQALHRSMIWILDKIIQSMRKVSLQQVSTTTASPRLAPTFENIDLGPRENAFATLVNLCGEIDAQYGNAAWYTQSELQYYVRMIPTLPDVSSLWKPAEAAPCDSGKYHGIPRFPANPPGPDALQDGEARHACMGLNQCQGQGRTRDNACAGQGYCSTALEYDYANPAQPQVSDHTCHVKNACAGQGGCGLYGTGQEQNHPGANDCATLGSCATPINAERFSTAGPNRGKSVWGRARAVFAEKTWPQLREKNPSLPAEPPLPHPELFRYGPTIGWIQDYSGQGMTACGASGMSGAGSCA
;
A
#
# COMPACT_ATOMS: atom_id res chain seq x y z
N MET A 1 -24.95 11.24 38.05
CA MET A 1 -26.10 11.15 37.11
C MET A 1 -26.07 9.76 36.51
N GLN A 2 -27.20 9.05 36.52
CA GLN A 2 -27.29 7.74 35.89
C GLN A 2 -27.11 7.88 34.37
N PRO A 3 -26.45 6.92 33.68
CA PRO A 3 -26.38 6.96 32.23
C PRO A 3 -27.78 6.64 31.69
N HIS A 4 -28.38 7.58 30.98
CA HIS A 4 -29.53 7.30 30.14
C HIS A 4 -29.08 6.28 29.09
N ALA A 5 -29.70 5.10 29.12
CA ALA A 5 -29.63 4.15 28.02
C ALA A 5 -30.35 4.78 26.82
N THR A 6 -29.61 5.45 25.94
CA THR A 6 -30.09 5.80 24.61
C THR A 6 -30.10 4.52 23.78
N THR A 7 -31.29 3.99 23.54
CA THR A 7 -31.54 2.98 22.52
C THR A 7 -31.16 3.59 21.17
N SER A 8 -29.94 3.30 20.71
CA SER A 8 -29.41 3.66 19.39
C SER A 8 -30.22 2.93 18.31
N HIS A 9 -31.23 3.60 17.75
CA HIS A 9 -31.76 3.21 16.46
C HIS A 9 -30.83 3.81 15.41
N ALA A 10 -30.09 2.96 14.68
CA ALA A 10 -29.31 3.40 13.53
C ALA A 10 -30.21 4.20 12.57
N LEU A 11 -29.73 5.36 12.12
CA LEU A 11 -30.47 6.19 11.17
C LEU A 11 -30.65 5.39 9.88
N PRO A 12 -31.88 5.33 9.34
CA PRO A 12 -32.12 4.64 8.08
C PRO A 12 -31.31 5.30 6.96
N VAL A 13 -30.91 4.50 5.97
CA VAL A 13 -30.26 5.01 4.77
C VAL A 13 -31.23 5.99 4.08
N ARG A 14 -30.77 7.22 3.83
CA ARG A 14 -31.54 8.27 3.15
C ARG A 14 -32.03 7.76 1.78
N PRO A 15 -33.20 8.17 1.28
CA PRO A 15 -33.60 7.88 -0.10
C PRO A 15 -32.62 8.47 -1.12
N LEU A 16 -32.57 7.90 -2.33
CA LEU A 16 -31.77 8.44 -3.44
C LEU A 16 -32.40 9.73 -4.00
N THR A 17 -31.58 10.71 -4.35
CA THR A 17 -32.00 11.94 -5.05
C THR A 17 -32.47 11.63 -6.47
N ALA A 18 -33.08 12.63 -7.15
CA ALA A 18 -33.54 12.42 -8.53
C ALA A 18 -32.35 12.21 -9.48
N ALA A 19 -31.24 12.89 -9.26
CA ALA A 19 -29.99 12.70 -9.99
C ALA A 19 -29.38 11.32 -9.77
N GLU A 20 -29.36 10.85 -8.52
CA GLU A 20 -28.88 9.52 -8.17
C GLU A 20 -29.74 8.41 -8.80
N GLN A 21 -31.07 8.54 -8.74
CA GLN A 21 -31.99 7.58 -9.36
C GLN A 21 -31.76 7.46 -10.88
N ARG A 22 -31.51 8.59 -11.57
CA ARG A 22 -31.18 8.60 -13.00
C ARG A 22 -29.90 7.82 -13.28
N LEU A 23 -28.85 8.03 -12.49
CA LEU A 23 -27.60 7.30 -12.64
C LEU A 23 -27.79 5.82 -12.35
N VAL A 24 -28.43 5.44 -11.23
CA VAL A 24 -28.70 4.03 -10.89
C VAL A 24 -29.43 3.31 -12.01
N HIS A 25 -30.48 3.92 -12.59
CA HIS A 25 -31.18 3.34 -13.73
C HIS A 25 -30.26 3.13 -14.95
N HIS A 26 -29.37 4.10 -15.23
CA HIS A 26 -28.37 3.96 -16.28
C HIS A 26 -27.40 2.80 -16.01
N LEU A 27 -26.87 2.69 -14.79
CA LEU A 27 -25.96 1.61 -14.39
C LEU A 27 -26.65 0.24 -14.53
N ASP A 28 -27.89 0.12 -14.05
CA ASP A 28 -28.67 -1.09 -14.14
C ASP A 28 -28.83 -1.56 -15.59
N ALA A 29 -29.14 -0.63 -16.50
CA ALA A 29 -29.40 -0.93 -17.90
C ALA A 29 -28.13 -1.24 -18.72
N HIS A 30 -26.98 -0.60 -18.41
CA HIS A 30 -25.83 -0.59 -19.32
C HIS A 30 -24.56 -1.26 -18.77
N TRP A 31 -24.48 -1.53 -17.47
CA TRP A 31 -23.28 -2.13 -16.86
C TRP A 31 -23.41 -3.64 -16.67
N THR A 32 -22.25 -4.28 -16.54
CA THR A 32 -22.14 -5.67 -16.10
C THR A 32 -21.74 -5.70 -14.62
N PRO A 33 -21.98 -6.82 -13.90
CA PRO A 33 -21.50 -6.97 -12.52
C PRO A 33 -19.99 -6.77 -12.35
N ALA A 34 -19.19 -7.31 -13.28
CA ALA A 34 -17.74 -7.14 -13.25
C ALA A 34 -17.32 -5.67 -13.38
N ARG A 35 -17.98 -4.91 -14.26
CA ARG A 35 -17.72 -3.47 -14.42
C ARG A 35 -18.13 -2.71 -13.16
N ALA A 36 -19.35 -2.93 -12.65
CA ALA A 36 -19.85 -2.24 -11.46
C ALA A 36 -18.91 -2.41 -10.26
N LEU A 37 -18.44 -3.63 -10.03
CA LEU A 37 -17.49 -3.90 -8.96
C LEU A 37 -16.14 -3.19 -9.18
N SER A 38 -15.57 -3.28 -10.39
CA SER A 38 -14.28 -2.65 -10.69
C SER A 38 -14.35 -1.13 -10.54
N GLU A 39 -15.43 -0.51 -11.00
CA GLU A 39 -15.67 0.93 -10.88
C GLU A 39 -15.86 1.33 -9.41
N LEU A 40 -16.61 0.55 -8.63
CA LEU A 40 -16.79 0.78 -7.19
C LEU A 40 -15.45 0.72 -6.46
N GLN A 41 -14.64 -0.32 -6.71
CA GLN A 41 -13.33 -0.47 -6.09
C GLN A 41 -12.37 0.67 -6.45
N ALA A 42 -12.36 1.09 -7.71
CA ALA A 42 -11.53 2.20 -8.17
C ALA A 42 -11.92 3.52 -7.50
N HIS A 43 -13.22 3.84 -7.45
CA HIS A 43 -13.68 5.11 -6.88
C HIS A 43 -13.61 5.13 -5.35
N LEU A 44 -13.74 3.99 -4.67
CA LEU A 44 -13.44 3.90 -3.24
C LEU A 44 -11.95 4.14 -2.95
N GLN A 45 -11.04 3.67 -3.81
CA GLN A 45 -9.62 3.99 -3.68
C GLN A 45 -9.37 5.49 -3.89
N ILE A 46 -10.05 6.12 -4.86
CA ILE A 46 -9.99 7.59 -5.04
C ILE A 46 -10.53 8.30 -3.80
N ALA A 47 -11.67 7.87 -3.25
CA ALA A 47 -12.23 8.46 -2.03
C ALA A 47 -11.26 8.38 -0.85
N ILE A 48 -10.59 7.23 -0.65
CA ILE A 48 -9.54 7.09 0.38
C ILE A 48 -8.41 8.10 0.15
N GLU A 49 -8.00 8.31 -1.10
CA GLU A 49 -6.96 9.30 -1.45
C GLU A 49 -7.45 10.75 -1.25
N VAL A 50 -8.75 11.03 -1.43
CA VAL A 50 -9.36 12.34 -1.13
C VAL A 50 -9.29 12.64 0.36
N GLU A 51 -9.74 11.73 1.22
CA GLU A 51 -9.68 11.95 2.69
C GLU A 51 -8.24 11.96 3.21
N LEU A 52 -7.36 11.18 2.59
CA LEU A 52 -5.94 11.25 2.89
C LEU A 52 -5.35 12.62 2.52
N ALA A 53 -5.88 13.29 1.49
CA ALA A 53 -5.37 14.56 1.02
C ALA A 53 -5.68 15.74 1.94
N THR A 54 -6.77 15.68 2.70
CA THR A 54 -7.18 16.72 3.65
C THR A 54 -6.34 16.68 4.93
N ILE A 55 -5.97 15.48 5.40
CA ILE A 55 -5.29 15.27 6.68
C ILE A 55 -3.98 16.09 6.84
N PRO A 56 -2.99 16.04 5.91
CA PRO A 56 -1.77 16.84 6.03
C PRO A 56 -2.02 18.34 6.05
N LEU A 57 -3.03 18.83 5.30
CA LEU A 57 -3.38 20.26 5.24
C LEU A 57 -3.91 20.74 6.59
N TYR A 58 -4.82 19.99 7.20
CA TYR A 58 -5.41 20.29 8.51
C TYR A 58 -4.37 20.18 9.61
N LEU A 59 -3.55 19.12 9.59
CA LEU A 59 -2.46 18.96 10.56
C LEU A 59 -1.40 20.06 10.46
N TYR A 60 -1.03 20.49 9.25
CA TYR A 60 -0.05 21.57 9.08
C TYR A 60 -0.54 22.87 9.72
N THR A 61 -1.79 23.26 9.45
CA THR A 61 -2.43 24.42 10.10
C THR A 61 -2.51 24.22 11.61
N TYR A 62 -2.95 23.05 12.08
CA TYR A 62 -3.03 22.72 13.51
C TYR A 62 -1.68 22.92 14.23
N TYR A 63 -0.60 22.37 13.68
CA TYR A 63 0.73 22.47 14.30
C TYR A 63 1.31 23.89 14.30
N SER A 64 0.83 24.75 13.40
CA SER A 64 1.18 26.17 13.40
C SER A 64 0.56 26.94 14.57
N ILE A 65 -0.47 26.42 15.24
CA ILE A 65 -1.17 27.12 16.33
C ILE A 65 -0.45 26.86 17.67
N ASP A 66 -0.14 27.94 18.40
CA ASP A 66 0.19 27.87 19.82
C ASP A 66 -1.12 27.81 20.62
N ARG A 67 -1.50 26.61 21.06
CA ARG A 67 -2.75 26.36 21.78
C ARG A 67 -2.71 26.82 23.24
N THR A 68 -1.52 27.01 23.79
CA THR A 68 -1.34 27.48 25.17
C THR A 68 -0.41 28.70 25.18
N PRO A 69 -0.77 29.78 24.45
CA PRO A 69 0.08 30.94 24.33
C PRO A 69 0.16 31.69 25.66
N ALA A 70 1.02 32.70 25.73
CA ALA A 70 1.13 33.55 26.90
C ALA A 70 -0.25 34.10 27.34
N GLY A 71 -0.59 33.87 28.62
CA GLY A 71 -1.88 34.27 29.18
C GLY A 71 -3.04 33.29 28.92
N PHE A 72 -2.78 32.07 28.45
CA PHE A 72 -3.80 31.01 28.44
C PHE A 72 -4.21 30.60 29.85
N PRO A 73 -5.52 30.39 30.13
CA PRO A 73 -6.70 30.60 29.29
C PRO A 73 -7.40 31.95 29.55
N ASP A 74 -6.70 32.95 30.08
CA ASP A 74 -7.28 34.17 30.63
C ASP A 74 -7.80 35.14 29.55
N THR A 75 -7.11 35.23 28.40
CA THR A 75 -7.48 36.17 27.32
C THR A 75 -8.37 35.52 26.27
N GLU A 76 -9.25 36.31 25.63
CA GLU A 76 -10.07 35.81 24.52
C GLU A 76 -9.23 35.29 23.34
N LEU A 77 -8.08 35.92 23.06
CA LEU A 77 -7.15 35.47 22.01
C LEU A 77 -6.53 34.11 22.35
N SER A 78 -6.11 33.90 23.60
CA SER A 78 -5.54 32.62 24.03
C SER A 78 -6.55 31.47 23.98
N ARG A 79 -7.82 31.72 24.39
CA ARG A 79 -8.89 30.72 24.26
C ARG A 79 -9.28 30.48 22.80
N PHE A 80 -9.25 31.51 21.97
CA PHE A 80 -9.46 31.36 20.53
C PHE A 80 -8.38 30.48 19.89
N ALA A 81 -7.11 30.62 20.28
CA ALA A 81 -6.04 29.76 19.79
C ALA A 81 -6.33 28.28 20.08
N ASP A 82 -6.77 27.97 21.30
CA ASP A 82 -7.13 26.61 21.69
C ASP A 82 -8.41 26.11 21.01
N GLU A 83 -9.45 26.95 20.88
CA GLU A 83 -10.68 26.66 20.12
C GLU A 83 -10.36 26.34 18.65
N ALA A 84 -9.51 27.16 18.00
CA ALA A 84 -9.11 26.95 16.62
C ALA A 84 -8.34 25.64 16.45
N GLY A 85 -7.38 25.37 17.34
CA GLY A 85 -6.63 24.10 17.34
C GLY A 85 -7.54 22.89 17.56
N ALA A 86 -8.42 22.95 18.56
CA ALA A 86 -9.38 21.88 18.87
C ALA A 86 -10.35 21.61 17.72
N THR A 87 -10.86 22.66 17.09
CA THR A 87 -11.79 22.55 15.96
C THR A 87 -11.10 21.93 14.74
N VAL A 88 -9.91 22.41 14.36
CA VAL A 88 -9.16 21.84 13.23
C VAL A 88 -8.79 20.38 13.48
N MET A 89 -8.39 20.04 14.71
CA MET A 89 -8.09 18.65 15.08
C MET A 89 -9.34 17.75 15.03
N SER A 90 -10.50 18.24 15.48
CA SER A 90 -11.75 17.46 15.42
C SER A 90 -12.11 17.07 13.99
N ILE A 91 -11.96 18.01 13.05
CA ILE A 91 -12.18 17.78 11.63
C ILE A 91 -11.15 16.77 11.11
N ALA A 92 -9.86 16.96 11.38
CA ALA A 92 -8.83 16.00 10.96
C ALA A 92 -9.06 14.57 11.49
N VAL A 93 -9.62 14.41 12.68
CA VAL A 93 -9.99 13.10 13.25
C VAL A 93 -11.22 12.51 12.53
N GLU A 94 -12.18 13.33 12.11
CA GLU A 94 -13.31 12.92 11.28
C GLU A 94 -12.84 12.52 9.85
N GLU A 95 -11.89 13.23 9.25
CA GLU A 95 -11.26 12.81 7.98
C GLU A 95 -10.58 11.43 8.08
N MET A 96 -9.92 11.14 9.21
CA MET A 96 -9.36 9.82 9.48
C MET A 96 -10.43 8.74 9.63
N LEU A 97 -11.61 9.09 10.16
CA LEU A 97 -12.78 8.22 10.19
C LEU A 97 -13.31 7.95 8.79
N HIS A 98 -13.43 8.98 7.94
CA HIS A 98 -13.91 8.85 6.57
C HIS A 98 -12.99 7.96 5.73
N MET A 99 -11.68 8.20 5.83
CA MET A 99 -10.65 7.34 5.24
C MET A 99 -10.80 5.88 5.71
N SER A 100 -11.08 5.67 7.00
CA SER A 100 -11.27 4.33 7.60
C SER A 100 -12.55 3.65 7.11
N LEU A 101 -13.65 4.39 6.98
CA LEU A 101 -14.93 3.90 6.46
C LEU A 101 -14.79 3.50 4.99
N SER A 102 -14.26 4.37 4.14
CA SER A 102 -13.99 4.08 2.72
C SER A 102 -13.04 2.88 2.57
N SER A 103 -12.02 2.78 3.42
CA SER A 103 -11.11 1.62 3.48
C SER A 103 -11.82 0.32 3.88
N ASN A 104 -12.71 0.36 4.87
CA ASN A 104 -13.49 -0.81 5.27
C ASN A 104 -14.44 -1.29 4.15
N ILE A 105 -15.08 -0.36 3.43
CA ILE A 105 -15.91 -0.70 2.26
C ILE A 105 -15.03 -1.36 1.19
N LEU A 106 -13.90 -0.76 0.80
CA LEU A 106 -13.01 -1.33 -0.23
C LEU A 106 -12.49 -2.72 0.17
N TYR A 107 -12.06 -2.88 1.43
CA TYR A 107 -11.61 -4.16 1.95
C TYR A 107 -12.68 -5.23 1.91
N SER A 108 -13.92 -4.90 2.29
CA SER A 108 -15.04 -5.83 2.27
C SER A 108 -15.35 -6.37 0.87
N LEU A 109 -15.04 -5.59 -0.18
CA LEU A 109 -15.11 -5.98 -1.59
C LEU A 109 -13.95 -6.86 -2.06
N GLY A 110 -13.02 -7.21 -1.16
CA GLY A 110 -11.89 -8.10 -1.42
C GLY A 110 -10.63 -7.42 -1.94
N GLN A 111 -10.52 -6.09 -1.81
CA GLN A 111 -9.34 -5.33 -2.23
C GLN A 111 -8.69 -4.60 -1.05
N LEU A 112 -7.39 -4.75 -0.88
CA LEU A 112 -6.65 -4.08 0.18
C LEU A 112 -6.49 -2.58 -0.14
N PRO A 113 -6.91 -1.66 0.76
CA PRO A 113 -6.66 -0.23 0.62
C PRO A 113 -5.17 0.10 0.42
N GLN A 114 -4.89 1.10 -0.43
CA GLN A 114 -3.53 1.60 -0.66
C GLN A 114 -3.41 3.05 -0.21
N LEU A 115 -2.40 3.37 0.59
CA LEU A 115 -2.16 4.66 1.24
C LEU A 115 -0.70 5.10 1.08
N TYR A 116 0.26 4.18 1.18
CA TYR A 116 1.69 4.48 1.05
C TYR A 116 2.00 5.08 -0.33
N LEU A 117 2.68 6.24 -0.35
CA LEU A 117 2.95 7.07 -1.54
C LEU A 117 1.70 7.60 -2.26
N ARG A 118 0.54 7.65 -1.58
CA ARG A 118 -0.73 8.16 -2.12
C ARG A 118 -1.21 9.47 -1.50
N SER A 119 -0.47 10.01 -0.53
CA SER A 119 -0.72 11.36 -0.03
C SER A 119 -0.51 12.40 -1.14
N PRO A 120 -1.24 13.53 -1.15
CA PRO A 120 -1.06 14.59 -2.13
C PRO A 120 0.38 15.11 -2.17
N SER A 121 0.91 15.28 -3.37
CA SER A 121 2.23 15.84 -3.63
C SER A 121 2.35 16.29 -5.10
N PRO A 122 3.11 17.36 -5.41
CA PRO A 122 3.68 18.34 -4.48
C PRO A 122 2.61 19.32 -3.95
N PHE A 123 2.93 20.07 -2.89
CA PHE A 123 2.10 21.18 -2.40
C PHE A 123 2.53 22.53 -3.02
N PRO A 124 1.60 23.44 -3.33
CA PRO A 124 0.15 23.26 -3.22
C PRO A 124 -0.37 22.21 -4.21
N SER A 125 -1.35 21.43 -3.78
CA SER A 125 -1.88 20.30 -4.53
C SER A 125 -3.35 20.49 -4.90
N ASN A 126 -3.96 19.47 -5.50
CA ASN A 126 -5.39 19.40 -5.79
C ASN A 126 -5.93 18.05 -5.28
N LEU A 127 -7.25 17.93 -5.11
CA LEU A 127 -7.85 16.67 -4.68
C LEU A 127 -7.85 15.64 -5.84
N PRO A 128 -7.63 14.34 -5.54
CA PRO A 128 -7.66 13.28 -6.54
C PRO A 128 -8.93 13.30 -7.39
N ALA A 129 -8.77 13.28 -8.72
CA ALA A 129 -9.88 13.30 -9.70
C ALA A 129 -10.81 14.55 -9.69
N HIS A 130 -10.50 15.61 -8.94
CA HIS A 130 -11.29 16.85 -8.89
C HIS A 130 -11.20 17.70 -10.19
N GLY A 131 -12.25 18.47 -10.49
CA GLY A 131 -12.47 19.27 -11.71
C GLY A 131 -11.53 20.46 -11.96
N LYS A 132 -10.38 20.50 -11.28
CA LYS A 132 -9.32 21.53 -11.31
C LYS A 132 -9.72 22.92 -10.84
N LEU A 133 -10.98 23.34 -10.96
CA LEU A 133 -11.46 24.64 -10.49
C LEU A 133 -12.19 24.49 -9.17
N GLY A 134 -11.88 25.37 -8.22
CA GLY A 134 -12.63 25.50 -6.97
C GLY A 134 -13.99 26.19 -7.17
N PRO A 135 -14.78 26.34 -6.09
CA PRO A 135 -16.10 26.98 -6.13
C PRO A 135 -16.05 28.44 -6.57
N ASP A 136 -14.87 29.09 -6.50
CA ASP A 136 -14.65 30.45 -6.95
C ASP A 136 -14.20 30.59 -8.41
N HIS A 137 -14.26 29.49 -9.16
CA HIS A 137 -13.82 29.38 -10.55
C HIS A 137 -12.32 29.64 -10.79
N GLN A 138 -11.49 29.64 -9.74
CA GLN A 138 -10.03 29.63 -9.85
C GLN A 138 -9.47 28.21 -9.75
N PRO A 139 -8.24 27.96 -10.21
CA PRO A 139 -7.59 26.67 -10.00
C PRO A 139 -7.57 26.31 -8.51
N LEU A 140 -8.16 25.16 -8.16
CA LEU A 140 -8.07 24.63 -6.80
C LEU A 140 -6.60 24.36 -6.50
N SER A 141 -6.12 25.05 -5.47
CA SER A 141 -4.72 25.05 -5.06
C SER A 141 -4.72 24.99 -3.55
N LEU A 142 -4.39 23.82 -3.02
CA LEU A 142 -4.48 23.47 -1.61
C LEU A 142 -3.07 23.51 -0.98
N PRO A 143 -2.70 24.59 -0.28
CA PRO A 143 -1.37 24.76 0.25
C PRO A 143 -1.23 24.19 1.66
N LEU A 144 0.00 23.78 2.00
CA LEU A 144 0.43 23.71 3.40
C LEU A 144 0.72 25.13 3.85
N ALA A 145 -0.15 25.70 4.69
CA ALA A 145 0.04 27.04 5.24
C ALA A 145 -0.46 27.13 6.68
N ARG A 146 0.04 28.12 7.42
CA ARG A 146 -0.36 28.38 8.81
C ARG A 146 -1.79 28.92 8.93
N LEU A 147 -2.33 28.91 10.15
CA LEU A 147 -3.65 29.49 10.44
C LEU A 147 -3.70 30.96 10.01
N SER A 148 -4.61 31.25 9.09
CA SER A 148 -4.87 32.59 8.56
C SER A 148 -6.27 32.65 7.96
N LEU A 149 -6.77 33.86 7.68
CA LEU A 149 -8.04 34.06 6.98
C LEU A 149 -8.03 33.34 5.62
N GLN A 150 -6.91 33.42 4.91
CA GLN A 150 -6.71 32.80 3.60
C GLN A 150 -6.66 31.28 3.68
N GLN A 151 -6.01 30.72 4.71
CA GLN A 151 -5.97 29.27 4.87
C GLN A 151 -7.33 28.68 5.26
N LEU A 152 -8.10 29.38 6.10
CA LEU A 152 -9.48 28.97 6.38
C LEU A 152 -10.36 29.03 5.12
N TRP A 153 -10.10 29.98 4.21
CA TRP A 153 -10.77 29.97 2.91
C TRP A 153 -10.42 28.72 2.09
N LYS A 154 -9.16 28.26 2.12
CA LYS A 154 -8.77 27.01 1.45
C LYS A 154 -9.46 25.79 2.00
N PHE A 155 -9.75 25.77 3.30
CA PHE A 155 -10.54 24.70 3.91
C PHE A 155 -12.01 24.75 3.47
N LEU A 156 -12.60 25.95 3.36
CA LEU A 156 -13.94 26.16 2.78
C LEU A 156 -14.03 25.89 1.26
N GLU A 157 -12.91 25.65 0.57
CA GLU A 157 -12.93 25.20 -0.83
C GLU A 157 -12.90 23.67 -0.94
N ILE A 158 -12.30 22.99 0.04
CA ILE A 158 -12.27 21.52 0.16
C ILE A 158 -13.65 21.05 0.61
N GLU A 159 -14.03 21.58 1.76
CA GLU A 159 -15.37 21.56 2.26
C GLU A 159 -16.08 22.69 1.50
N TYR A 160 -16.57 22.50 0.27
CA TYR A 160 -17.69 23.31 -0.23
C TYR A 160 -18.98 22.50 -0.47
N PRO A 161 -20.14 22.87 0.10
CA PRO A 161 -21.30 22.01 0.15
C PRO A 161 -21.93 21.77 -1.23
N ALA A 162 -22.30 20.52 -1.49
CA ALA A 162 -23.02 20.15 -2.70
C ALA A 162 -24.47 20.66 -2.68
N ALA A 163 -24.98 21.06 -3.85
CA ALA A 163 -26.42 21.29 -4.00
C ALA A 163 -27.20 19.97 -3.78
N SER A 164 -28.41 20.05 -3.24
CA SER A 164 -29.20 18.88 -2.83
C SER A 164 -29.52 17.86 -3.93
N ASP A 165 -29.53 18.24 -5.21
CA ASP A 165 -29.67 17.34 -6.38
C ASP A 165 -28.49 17.50 -7.35
N ALA A 166 -27.30 17.85 -6.82
CA ALA A 166 -26.08 17.89 -7.62
C ALA A 166 -25.86 16.54 -8.32
N PRO A 167 -25.46 16.53 -9.60
CA PRO A 167 -25.26 15.28 -10.31
C PRO A 167 -24.09 14.49 -9.70
N PRO A 168 -24.23 13.16 -9.54
CA PRO A 168 -23.11 12.29 -9.18
C PRO A 168 -22.05 12.32 -10.28
N GLU A 169 -20.78 12.47 -9.92
CA GLU A 169 -19.66 12.58 -10.87
C GLU A 169 -18.52 11.63 -10.47
N SER A 170 -18.05 10.82 -11.41
CA SER A 170 -16.91 9.89 -11.25
C SER A 170 -15.58 10.64 -11.13
N ASP A 171 -15.45 11.66 -11.94
CA ASP A 171 -14.25 12.43 -12.23
C ASP A 171 -14.67 13.86 -12.56
N HIS A 172 -13.73 14.78 -12.41
CA HIS A 172 -13.97 16.21 -12.58
C HIS A 172 -15.08 16.78 -11.68
N TRP A 173 -15.38 16.07 -10.59
CA TRP A 173 -16.30 16.50 -9.54
C TRP A 173 -15.87 17.85 -8.95
N LYS A 174 -16.82 18.60 -8.39
CA LYS A 174 -16.61 19.97 -7.87
C LYS A 174 -16.73 20.08 -6.35
N THR A 175 -17.37 19.08 -5.74
CA THR A 175 -17.59 18.98 -4.30
C THR A 175 -17.43 17.51 -3.90
N ILE A 176 -16.93 17.26 -2.69
CA ILE A 176 -16.72 15.90 -2.17
C ILE A 176 -18.04 15.09 -2.19
N GLY A 177 -19.18 15.75 -1.95
CA GLY A 177 -20.50 15.10 -2.03
C GLY A 177 -20.81 14.46 -3.40
N GLN A 178 -20.27 14.95 -4.51
CA GLN A 178 -20.55 14.39 -5.85
C GLN A 178 -19.85 13.04 -6.10
N ILE A 179 -18.61 12.87 -5.63
CA ILE A 179 -17.90 11.59 -5.76
C ILE A 179 -18.51 10.53 -4.84
N TYR A 180 -18.91 10.91 -3.62
CA TYR A 180 -19.60 9.99 -2.72
C TYR A 180 -21.00 9.62 -3.21
N SER A 181 -21.72 10.56 -3.84
CA SER A 181 -22.95 10.25 -4.58
C SER A 181 -22.74 9.21 -5.67
N TYR A 182 -21.64 9.35 -6.43
CA TYR A 182 -21.31 8.42 -7.50
C TYR A 182 -21.08 7.01 -6.96
N ILE A 183 -20.26 6.89 -5.90
CA ILE A 183 -20.01 5.64 -5.18
C ILE A 183 -21.32 5.03 -4.65
N ARG A 184 -22.15 5.85 -4.01
CA ARG A 184 -23.48 5.49 -3.48
C ARG A 184 -24.40 4.95 -4.58
N CYS A 185 -24.37 5.53 -5.77
CA CYS A 185 -25.15 5.04 -6.93
C CYS A 185 -24.67 3.65 -7.38
N ILE A 186 -23.35 3.41 -7.44
CA ILE A 186 -22.84 2.09 -7.79
C ILE A 186 -23.23 1.06 -6.74
N ILE A 187 -23.10 1.37 -5.44
CA ILE A 187 -23.53 0.49 -4.35
C ILE A 187 -25.04 0.16 -4.44
N SER A 188 -25.85 1.14 -4.88
CA SER A 188 -27.31 1.02 -4.93
C SER A 188 -27.83 0.30 -6.18
N CYS A 189 -27.02 0.14 -7.22
CA CYS A 189 -27.42 -0.55 -8.45
C CYS A 189 -27.65 -2.06 -8.23
N ARG A 190 -28.41 -2.69 -9.13
CA ARG A 190 -28.78 -4.13 -9.04
C ARG A 190 -27.60 -5.09 -9.14
N HIS A 191 -26.46 -4.61 -9.63
CA HIS A 191 -25.26 -5.41 -9.90
C HIS A 191 -24.38 -5.60 -8.67
N ILE A 192 -24.56 -4.79 -7.62
CA ILE A 192 -23.85 -4.91 -6.36
C ILE A 192 -24.79 -5.50 -5.30
N THR A 193 -24.34 -6.58 -4.66
CA THR A 193 -25.14 -7.36 -3.71
C THR A 193 -24.42 -7.52 -2.38
N ASP A 194 -25.13 -7.99 -1.35
CA ASP A 194 -24.50 -8.29 -0.06
C ASP A 194 -23.36 -9.32 -0.14
N ALA A 195 -23.38 -10.20 -1.15
CA ALA A 195 -22.31 -11.17 -1.36
C ALA A 195 -20.98 -10.50 -1.71
N ASP A 196 -21.01 -9.34 -2.36
CA ASP A 196 -19.81 -8.60 -2.74
C ASP A 196 -19.07 -8.04 -1.53
N PHE A 197 -19.81 -7.56 -0.51
CA PHE A 197 -19.27 -7.03 0.74
C PHE A 197 -18.77 -8.11 1.73
N ARG A 198 -18.80 -9.40 1.34
CA ARG A 198 -18.32 -10.52 2.16
C ARG A 198 -17.04 -11.17 1.63
N ARG A 199 -16.42 -10.56 0.63
CA ARG A 199 -15.15 -11.04 0.04
C ARG A 199 -13.97 -10.79 0.98
N GLY A 200 -13.97 -9.65 1.68
CA GLY A 200 -13.07 -9.35 2.79
C GLY A 200 -13.65 -9.81 4.13
N GLN A 201 -12.81 -10.33 5.02
CA GLN A 201 -13.26 -10.79 6.34
C GLN A 201 -13.57 -9.60 7.27
N ALA A 202 -14.83 -9.46 7.72
CA ALA A 202 -15.26 -8.35 8.59
C ALA A 202 -14.40 -8.18 9.87
N ARG A 203 -13.91 -9.28 10.44
CA ARG A 203 -13.04 -9.28 11.62
C ARG A 203 -11.61 -8.74 11.39
N HIS A 204 -11.20 -8.57 10.13
CA HIS A 204 -9.92 -7.97 9.74
C HIS A 204 -10.07 -6.48 9.36
N GLN A 205 -11.30 -5.98 9.21
CA GLN A 205 -11.56 -4.56 8.99
C GLN A 205 -11.20 -3.74 10.24
N ILE A 206 -11.12 -2.41 10.10
CA ILE A 206 -10.92 -1.51 11.25
C ILE A 206 -12.20 -1.54 12.10
N GLN A 207 -12.08 -1.84 13.39
CA GLN A 207 -13.22 -2.13 14.25
C GLN A 207 -13.79 -0.86 14.92
N PRO A 208 -15.09 -0.82 15.29
CA PRO A 208 -15.74 0.36 15.88
C PRO A 208 -15.00 0.97 17.08
N GLY A 209 -14.44 0.12 17.95
CA GLY A 209 -13.69 0.57 19.12
C GLY A 209 -12.32 1.20 18.82
N ASN A 210 -11.96 1.38 17.55
CA ASN A 210 -10.73 2.06 17.12
C ASN A 210 -10.94 3.56 16.86
N TYR A 211 -12.16 4.08 16.97
CA TYR A 211 -12.47 5.49 16.81
C TYR A 211 -13.05 6.09 18.09
N SER A 212 -12.78 7.37 18.31
CA SER A 212 -13.37 8.20 19.36
C SER A 212 -13.62 9.58 18.78
N SER A 213 -14.83 10.12 18.91
CA SER A 213 -15.19 11.44 18.36
C SER A 213 -14.49 12.59 19.06
N ASN A 214 -14.24 12.46 20.36
CA ASN A 214 -13.51 13.46 21.13
C ASN A 214 -12.26 12.90 21.82
N SER A 215 -11.32 13.80 22.07
CA SER A 215 -10.14 13.62 22.91
C SER A 215 -9.79 14.93 23.61
N ILE A 216 -8.71 14.93 24.40
CA ILE A 216 -8.21 16.18 25.00
C ILE A 216 -7.75 17.18 23.94
N ASP A 217 -7.33 16.70 22.77
CA ASP A 217 -6.87 17.54 21.67
C ASP A 217 -8.04 18.14 20.86
N THR A 218 -9.28 17.70 21.08
CA THR A 218 -10.50 18.27 20.44
C THR A 218 -11.39 19.03 21.42
N ALA A 219 -10.92 19.21 22.67
CA ALA A 219 -11.58 20.02 23.68
C ALA A 219 -10.89 21.38 23.85
N TYR A 220 -11.64 22.39 24.28
CA TYR A 220 -11.14 23.74 24.56
C TYR A 220 -11.98 24.44 25.64
N PRO A 221 -11.44 25.43 26.36
CA PRO A 221 -12.20 26.16 27.38
C PRO A 221 -13.00 27.32 26.76
N GLU A 222 -14.32 27.37 26.99
CA GLU A 222 -15.15 28.51 26.60
C GLU A 222 -14.92 29.73 27.51
N GLN A 223 -14.56 29.46 28.76
CA GLN A 223 -14.34 30.47 29.80
C GLN A 223 -13.00 30.25 30.49
N ARG A 224 -12.55 31.26 31.25
CA ARG A 224 -11.31 31.15 32.04
C ARG A 224 -11.45 30.08 33.14
N PHE A 225 -10.34 29.42 33.45
CA PHE A 225 -10.17 28.58 34.64
C PHE A 225 -8.76 28.79 35.22
N ASP A 226 -8.54 28.40 36.47
CA ASP A 226 -7.20 28.49 37.07
C ASP A 226 -6.30 27.34 36.60
N ALA A 227 -5.53 27.58 35.55
CA ALA A 227 -4.55 26.62 35.04
C ALA A 227 -3.31 26.46 35.94
N ARG A 228 -3.06 27.38 36.88
CA ARG A 228 -1.92 27.33 37.81
C ARG A 228 -2.26 26.52 39.07
N CYS A 229 -3.52 26.51 39.46
CA CYS A 229 -4.04 25.72 40.58
C CYS A 229 -5.29 24.93 40.13
N PRO A 230 -5.14 23.90 39.28
CA PRO A 230 -6.27 23.16 38.74
C PRO A 230 -6.99 22.40 39.85
N VAL A 231 -8.32 22.47 39.84
CA VAL A 231 -9.18 21.68 40.73
C VAL A 231 -9.77 20.47 40.01
N ALA A 232 -10.14 19.43 40.76
CA ALA A 232 -10.67 18.19 40.20
C ALA A 232 -11.95 18.44 39.36
N PRO A 233 -12.23 17.66 38.30
CA PRO A 233 -13.37 17.87 37.40
C PRO A 233 -14.74 18.05 38.09
N ALA A 234 -14.96 17.37 39.22
CA ALA A 234 -16.21 17.45 39.98
C ALA A 234 -16.38 18.76 40.78
N GLN A 235 -15.36 19.63 40.83
CA GLN A 235 -15.38 20.88 41.59
C GLN A 235 -15.71 22.07 40.68
N ALA A 236 -16.40 23.07 41.24
CA ALA A 236 -16.68 24.32 40.55
C ALA A 236 -15.38 25.05 40.19
N GLY A 237 -15.30 25.61 38.97
CA GLY A 237 -14.11 26.28 38.47
C GLY A 237 -13.03 25.33 37.93
N SER A 238 -13.33 24.03 37.80
CA SER A 238 -12.45 23.09 37.09
C SER A 238 -12.41 23.38 35.59
N ALA A 239 -11.33 22.96 34.92
CA ALA A 239 -11.26 23.03 33.45
C ALA A 239 -12.44 22.28 32.79
N ALA A 240 -12.86 21.16 33.37
CA ALA A 240 -13.99 20.37 32.88
C ALA A 240 -15.32 21.15 32.94
N SER A 241 -15.50 22.04 33.92
CA SER A 241 -16.73 22.85 34.06
C SER A 241 -16.88 23.95 33.00
N VAL A 242 -15.81 24.27 32.29
CA VAL A 242 -15.77 25.29 31.23
C VAL A 242 -15.37 24.71 29.88
N ALA A 243 -15.22 23.39 29.77
CA ALA A 243 -14.80 22.72 28.55
C ALA A 243 -15.95 22.61 27.54
N ALA A 244 -15.67 22.99 26.30
CA ALA A 244 -16.43 22.61 25.14
C ALA A 244 -15.71 21.48 24.39
N PHE A 245 -16.53 20.68 23.69
CA PHE A 245 -16.10 19.57 22.86
C PHE A 245 -16.50 19.89 21.42
N ALA A 246 -15.56 19.75 20.50
CA ALA A 246 -15.76 20.15 19.11
C ALA A 246 -16.67 19.20 18.31
N SER A 247 -16.77 17.93 18.72
CA SER A 247 -17.66 16.93 18.11
C SER A 247 -18.71 16.43 19.11
N ARG A 248 -19.81 15.87 18.62
CA ARG A 248 -20.86 15.20 19.41
C ARG A 248 -20.77 13.69 19.28
N GLU A 249 -21.47 12.96 20.16
CA GLU A 249 -21.46 11.50 20.14
C GLU A 249 -22.43 10.92 19.09
N ASP A 250 -23.39 11.69 18.61
CA ASP A 250 -24.50 11.25 17.75
C ASP A 250 -24.43 11.76 16.30
N ALA A 251 -23.35 12.41 15.87
CA ALA A 251 -23.13 12.79 14.48
C ALA A 251 -22.70 11.61 13.60
N HIS A 252 -23.44 10.51 13.60
CA HIS A 252 -23.20 9.38 12.72
C HIS A 252 -24.47 8.60 12.39
N ALA A 253 -24.51 7.99 11.21
CA ALA A 253 -25.71 7.27 10.76
C ALA A 253 -25.88 5.88 11.43
N GLY A 254 -24.78 5.26 11.86
CA GLY A 254 -24.78 3.91 12.43
C GLY A 254 -25.01 3.84 13.96
N ALA A 255 -24.93 2.62 14.50
CA ALA A 255 -24.84 2.42 15.97
C ALA A 255 -23.51 2.89 16.57
N SER A 256 -22.54 3.15 15.71
CA SER A 256 -21.23 3.73 16.00
C SER A 256 -20.78 4.52 14.77
N ALA A 257 -19.89 5.50 14.96
CA ALA A 257 -19.30 6.27 13.85
C ALA A 257 -18.49 5.39 12.89
N LEU A 258 -17.54 4.62 13.44
CA LEU A 258 -16.80 3.63 12.67
C LEU A 258 -17.55 2.31 12.67
N ILE A 259 -17.73 1.72 11.48
CA ILE A 259 -18.50 0.50 11.29
C ILE A 259 -17.78 -0.55 10.44
N THR A 260 -18.01 -1.82 10.76
CA THR A 260 -17.68 -2.94 9.87
C THR A 260 -18.75 -3.10 8.79
N ILE A 261 -18.30 -3.50 7.60
CA ILE A 261 -19.08 -3.64 6.39
C ILE A 261 -19.20 -5.12 6.02
N ASP A 262 -20.42 -5.63 5.97
CA ASP A 262 -20.75 -7.03 5.61
C ASP A 262 -22.02 -7.14 4.74
N SER A 263 -22.59 -5.98 4.38
CA SER A 263 -23.80 -5.82 3.58
C SER A 263 -23.82 -4.48 2.87
N ARG A 264 -24.69 -4.38 1.86
CA ARG A 264 -24.95 -3.15 1.12
C ARG A 264 -25.51 -2.05 2.01
N GLU A 265 -26.38 -2.39 2.95
CA GLU A 265 -26.95 -1.41 3.90
C GLU A 265 -25.87 -0.78 4.77
N ARG A 266 -24.93 -1.59 5.28
CA ARG A 266 -23.80 -1.08 6.09
C ARG A 266 -22.88 -0.19 5.27
N ALA A 267 -22.60 -0.55 4.02
CA ALA A 267 -21.84 0.30 3.12
C ALA A 267 -22.52 1.65 2.88
N LEU A 268 -23.84 1.67 2.65
CA LEU A 268 -24.60 2.92 2.48
C LEU A 268 -24.67 3.76 3.76
N GLN A 269 -24.72 3.15 4.94
CA GLN A 269 -24.62 3.85 6.22
C GLN A 269 -23.25 4.50 6.43
N ALA A 270 -22.17 3.84 5.99
CA ALA A 270 -20.83 4.40 6.03
C ALA A 270 -20.72 5.63 5.11
N ILE A 271 -21.17 5.52 3.86
CA ILE A 271 -21.21 6.67 2.93
C ILE A 271 -22.05 7.81 3.50
N GLN A 272 -23.22 7.51 4.07
CA GLN A 272 -24.06 8.53 4.70
C GLN A 272 -23.40 9.22 5.89
N THR A 273 -22.56 8.53 6.65
CA THR A 273 -21.82 9.14 7.77
C THR A 273 -20.77 10.12 7.24
N ILE A 274 -20.04 9.71 6.20
CA ILE A 274 -19.07 10.57 5.52
C ILE A 274 -19.75 11.81 4.93
N ASP A 275 -20.83 11.59 4.18
CA ASP A 275 -21.63 12.67 3.58
C ASP A 275 -22.17 13.63 4.65
N ALA A 276 -22.64 13.12 5.78
CA ALA A 276 -23.22 13.96 6.82
C ALA A 276 -22.18 14.86 7.49
N GLN A 277 -21.08 14.27 7.98
CA GLN A 277 -20.05 14.97 8.76
C GLN A 277 -19.23 15.95 7.90
N GLY A 278 -18.91 15.55 6.67
CA GLY A 278 -18.35 16.45 5.66
C GLY A 278 -19.45 17.39 5.14
N GLU A 279 -19.71 17.34 3.84
CA GLU A 279 -20.70 18.24 3.22
C GLU A 279 -21.54 17.59 2.11
N GLY A 280 -21.64 16.28 2.15
CA GLY A 280 -22.50 15.50 1.28
C GLY A 280 -23.97 15.92 1.42
N PHE A 281 -24.67 15.87 0.29
CA PHE A 281 -26.01 16.39 0.01
C PHE A 281 -26.78 17.05 1.16
N GLY A 282 -26.91 18.36 1.05
CA GLY A 282 -27.76 19.16 1.92
C GLY A 282 -26.97 20.35 2.40
N PRO A 283 -27.42 21.59 2.17
CA PRO A 283 -26.66 22.76 2.56
C PRO A 283 -26.96 23.13 4.02
N GLU A 284 -27.14 22.10 4.85
CA GLU A 284 -27.56 22.25 6.23
C GLU A 284 -26.38 22.68 7.10
N LYS A 285 -26.71 23.39 8.18
CA LYS A 285 -25.72 23.86 9.15
C LYS A 285 -25.22 22.72 10.04
N PHE A 286 -26.04 21.69 10.20
CA PHE A 286 -25.82 20.61 11.14
C PHE A 286 -25.66 19.29 10.39
N ASP A 287 -24.77 18.44 10.87
CA ASP A 287 -24.47 17.12 10.31
C ASP A 287 -25.18 15.97 11.07
N ASP A 288 -25.78 16.27 12.21
CA ASP A 288 -26.47 15.32 13.07
C ASP A 288 -28.00 15.53 13.10
N ALA A 289 -28.75 14.47 13.35
CA ALA A 289 -30.22 14.55 13.42
C ALA A 289 -30.73 15.40 14.61
N SER A 290 -29.90 15.57 15.63
CA SER A 290 -30.16 16.40 16.82
C SER A 290 -29.94 17.90 16.58
N HIS A 291 -29.31 18.27 15.46
CA HIS A 291 -28.92 19.64 15.14
C HIS A 291 -28.02 20.27 16.22
N GLN A 292 -27.06 19.49 16.74
CA GLN A 292 -26.14 19.89 17.80
C GLN A 292 -24.66 19.84 17.39
N GLU A 293 -24.34 19.22 16.27
CA GLU A 293 -23.02 19.22 15.66
C GLU A 293 -23.02 19.99 14.34
N TRP A 294 -21.98 20.79 14.12
CA TRP A 294 -21.84 21.58 12.91
C TRP A 294 -21.02 20.81 11.88
N SER A 295 -21.43 20.91 10.61
CA SER A 295 -20.63 20.42 9.49
C SER A 295 -19.24 21.06 9.46
N HIS A 296 -18.29 20.39 8.82
CA HIS A 296 -16.92 20.90 8.65
C HIS A 296 -16.92 22.31 8.05
N TYR A 297 -17.72 22.52 7.01
CA TYR A 297 -17.95 23.83 6.40
C TYR A 297 -18.23 24.92 7.43
N TYR A 298 -19.22 24.66 8.29
CA TYR A 298 -19.71 25.65 9.21
C TYR A 298 -18.77 25.84 10.41
N LYS A 299 -18.07 24.77 10.84
CA LYS A 299 -16.96 24.84 11.80
C LYS A 299 -15.88 25.82 11.30
N PHE A 300 -15.41 25.66 10.05
CA PHE A 300 -14.43 26.58 9.46
C PHE A 300 -14.96 28.00 9.26
N LEU A 301 -16.21 28.15 8.82
CA LEU A 301 -16.82 29.45 8.59
C LEU A 301 -16.99 30.24 9.90
N LYS A 302 -17.28 29.56 11.01
CA LYS A 302 -17.33 30.16 12.34
C LYS A 302 -15.96 30.61 12.83
N LEU A 303 -14.91 29.83 12.58
CA LEU A 303 -13.54 30.28 12.88
C LEU A 303 -13.19 31.51 12.04
N GLN A 304 -13.54 31.49 10.75
CA GLN A 304 -13.27 32.59 9.83
C GLN A 304 -13.97 33.89 10.27
N SER A 305 -15.20 33.80 10.79
CA SER A 305 -15.95 34.99 11.26
C SER A 305 -15.31 35.71 12.44
N ARG A 306 -14.40 35.06 13.17
CA ARG A 306 -13.59 35.65 14.26
C ARG A 306 -12.29 36.31 13.77
N LEU A 307 -12.01 36.32 12.47
CA LEU A 307 -10.81 36.95 11.92
C LEU A 307 -11.13 38.27 11.21
N GLN A 308 -10.30 39.28 11.39
CA GLN A 308 -10.44 40.56 10.72
C GLN A 308 -10.32 40.38 9.20
N GLY A 309 -11.25 40.97 8.45
CA GLY A 309 -11.33 40.84 6.99
C GLY A 309 -12.36 39.81 6.51
N TYR A 310 -13.01 39.07 7.42
CA TYR A 310 -14.17 38.26 7.09
C TYR A 310 -15.35 39.11 6.61
N ASP A 311 -15.99 38.68 5.52
CA ASP A 311 -17.20 39.27 4.95
C ASP A 311 -18.29 38.19 4.74
N PRO A 312 -19.42 38.24 5.46
CA PRO A 312 -20.50 37.25 5.31
C PRO A 312 -21.26 37.37 3.97
N HIS A 313 -21.03 38.46 3.23
CA HIS A 313 -21.64 38.72 1.93
C HIS A 313 -20.67 38.47 0.77
N HIS A 314 -19.50 37.89 1.04
CA HIS A 314 -18.55 37.54 0.00
C HIS A 314 -19.24 36.65 -1.05
N GLU A 315 -19.18 37.06 -2.32
CA GLU A 315 -19.90 36.42 -3.44
C GLU A 315 -19.61 34.93 -3.66
N LYS A 316 -18.52 34.44 -3.06
CA LYS A 316 -18.04 33.06 -3.18
C LYS A 316 -18.63 32.14 -2.12
N LEU A 317 -19.24 32.68 -1.07
CA LEU A 317 -19.93 31.90 -0.05
C LEU A 317 -21.28 31.39 -0.60
N PRO A 318 -21.61 30.10 -0.38
CA PRO A 318 -22.90 29.57 -0.76
C PRO A 318 -24.00 30.23 0.08
N ARG A 319 -25.23 30.24 -0.45
CA ARG A 319 -26.39 30.77 0.29
C ARG A 319 -26.73 29.93 1.52
N HIS A 320 -26.41 28.65 1.47
CA HIS A 320 -26.73 27.67 2.49
C HIS A 320 -25.48 26.78 2.73
N PRO A 321 -25.10 26.52 4.00
CA PRO A 321 -25.69 27.10 5.20
C PRO A 321 -25.46 28.62 5.24
N ARG A 322 -26.38 29.38 5.86
CA ARG A 322 -26.28 30.84 5.88
C ARG A 322 -24.98 31.26 6.58
N PRO A 323 -24.12 32.08 5.95
CA PRO A 323 -22.93 32.57 6.61
C PRO A 323 -23.25 33.30 7.92
N PRO A 324 -22.51 33.02 9.02
CA PRO A 324 -22.66 33.74 10.27
C PRO A 324 -22.27 35.21 10.10
N GLU A 325 -22.90 36.10 10.87
CA GLU A 325 -22.42 37.49 10.96
C GLU A 325 -20.99 37.52 11.56
N PRO A 326 -20.18 38.56 11.25
CA PRO A 326 -18.89 38.77 11.90
C PRO A 326 -19.01 38.67 13.42
N ALA A 327 -18.09 37.92 14.05
CA ALA A 327 -18.10 37.78 15.49
C ALA A 327 -17.88 39.13 16.17
N ALA A 328 -18.48 39.33 17.35
CA ALA A 328 -18.34 40.57 18.12
C ALA A 328 -16.87 40.93 18.40
N ARG A 329 -16.00 39.93 18.54
CA ARG A 329 -14.55 40.07 18.56
C ARG A 329 -13.93 39.42 17.33
N GLN A 330 -13.27 40.24 16.51
CA GLN A 330 -12.41 39.80 15.42
C GLN A 330 -10.93 40.05 15.75
N PHE A 331 -10.07 39.10 15.45
CA PHE A 331 -8.63 39.19 15.70
C PHE A 331 -7.87 39.66 14.45
N SER A 332 -6.98 40.63 14.63
CA SER A 332 -6.14 41.17 13.55
C SER A 332 -5.00 40.21 13.17
N PRO A 333 -4.42 40.32 11.96
CA PRO A 333 -3.23 39.55 11.59
C PRO A 333 -2.06 39.72 12.56
N GLN A 334 -1.90 40.90 13.17
CA GLN A 334 -0.86 41.18 14.16
C GLN A 334 -1.10 40.41 15.47
N GLU A 335 -2.35 40.29 15.91
CA GLU A 335 -2.70 39.47 17.07
C GLU A 335 -2.51 37.98 16.78
N LEU A 336 -2.95 37.50 15.61
CA LEU A 336 -2.75 36.11 15.21
C LEU A 336 -1.27 35.74 15.19
N ALA A 337 -0.39 36.63 14.74
CA ALA A 337 1.06 36.41 14.74
C ALA A 337 1.66 36.18 16.14
N THR A 338 0.94 36.49 17.22
CA THR A 338 1.37 36.21 18.60
C THR A 338 1.00 34.81 19.10
N ILE A 339 0.05 34.14 18.42
CA ILE A 339 -0.46 32.81 18.78
C ILE A 339 -0.28 31.77 17.64
N VAL A 340 0.34 32.16 16.54
CA VAL A 340 0.63 31.29 15.39
C VAL A 340 2.13 31.32 15.12
N PHE A 341 2.76 30.15 15.15
CA PHE A 341 4.15 29.96 14.75
C PHE A 341 4.31 30.30 13.26
N ASP A 342 5.43 30.95 12.94
CA ASP A 342 5.75 31.40 11.58
C ASP A 342 6.22 30.22 10.71
N PHE A 343 5.30 29.33 10.36
CA PHE A 343 5.54 28.23 9.44
C PHE A 343 5.67 28.78 8.01
N PRO A 344 6.65 28.33 7.22
CA PRO A 344 6.74 28.67 5.80
C PRO A 344 5.51 28.13 5.05
N ASP A 345 5.13 28.76 3.94
CA ASP A 345 4.08 28.21 3.08
C ASP A 345 4.71 27.20 2.10
N ASN A 346 4.06 26.04 1.94
CA ASN A 346 4.47 24.94 1.04
C ASN A 346 5.97 24.58 1.16
N PRO A 347 6.48 24.28 2.38
CA PRO A 347 7.88 23.93 2.51
C PRO A 347 8.18 22.62 1.77
N VAL A 348 9.35 22.57 1.17
CA VAL A 348 9.96 21.35 0.63
C VAL A 348 11.26 21.09 1.38
N ALA A 349 11.57 19.84 1.69
CA ALA A 349 12.73 19.53 2.55
C ALA A 349 14.02 20.04 1.91
N ALA A 350 14.13 19.97 0.58
CA ALA A 350 15.26 20.50 -0.19
C ALA A 350 15.50 22.01 0.01
N GLY A 351 14.48 22.77 0.45
CA GLY A 351 14.56 24.20 0.75
C GLY A 351 15.12 24.51 2.14
N TYR A 352 15.27 23.51 3.01
CA TYR A 352 15.84 23.70 4.35
C TYR A 352 17.37 23.55 4.38
N PRO A 353 18.07 24.18 5.33
CA PRO A 353 19.49 23.94 5.55
C PRO A 353 19.78 22.47 5.90
N ALA A 354 21.04 22.05 5.72
CA ALA A 354 21.49 20.71 6.10
C ALA A 354 21.18 20.43 7.58
N GLY A 355 20.72 19.23 7.90
CA GLY A 355 20.21 18.87 9.22
C GLY A 355 18.71 19.10 9.35
N GLN A 356 18.24 20.34 9.18
CA GLN A 356 16.78 20.61 9.18
C GLN A 356 16.08 19.92 8.00
N ARG A 357 16.70 19.90 6.82
CA ARG A 357 16.28 19.10 5.67
C ARG A 357 16.19 17.61 6.00
N ASP A 358 17.20 17.09 6.68
CA ASP A 358 17.30 15.65 6.96
C ASP A 358 16.21 15.24 7.97
N VAL A 359 15.96 16.08 8.99
CA VAL A 359 14.83 15.93 9.91
C VAL A 359 13.49 16.03 9.19
N ALA A 360 13.31 16.97 8.26
CA ALA A 360 12.08 17.08 7.47
C ALA A 360 11.84 15.83 6.60
N ASN A 361 12.88 15.30 5.96
CA ASN A 361 12.82 14.03 5.23
C ASN A 361 12.47 12.85 6.15
N LEU A 362 13.05 12.78 7.34
CA LEU A 362 12.74 11.75 8.33
C LEU A 362 11.28 11.83 8.79
N VAL A 363 10.76 13.02 9.05
CA VAL A 363 9.35 13.20 9.46
C VAL A 363 8.39 12.85 8.33
N SER A 364 8.72 13.19 7.08
CA SER A 364 7.99 12.72 5.90
C SER A 364 8.07 11.20 5.74
N GLY A 365 9.23 10.58 6.00
CA GLY A 365 9.38 9.12 6.04
C GLY A 365 8.56 8.46 7.16
N LEU A 366 8.54 9.04 8.37
CA LEU A 366 7.69 8.57 9.47
C LEU A 366 6.21 8.61 9.07
N TYR A 367 5.77 9.71 8.46
CA TYR A 367 4.41 9.84 7.93
C TYR A 367 4.10 8.74 6.90
N GLN A 368 4.99 8.48 5.93
CA GLN A 368 4.81 7.40 4.97
C GLN A 368 4.77 6.00 5.61
N TYR A 369 5.59 5.75 6.62
CA TYR A 369 5.56 4.48 7.36
C TYR A 369 4.28 4.32 8.18
N MET A 370 3.72 5.42 8.70
CA MET A 370 2.40 5.40 9.34
C MET A 370 1.31 4.95 8.36
N LEU A 371 1.38 5.35 7.09
CA LEU A 371 0.45 4.87 6.05
C LEU A 371 0.59 3.36 5.81
N ILE A 372 1.83 2.83 5.76
CA ILE A 372 2.08 1.37 5.70
C ILE A 372 1.49 0.67 6.92
N MET A 373 1.67 1.23 8.12
CA MET A 373 1.08 0.67 9.34
C MET A 373 -0.45 0.68 9.31
N THR A 374 -1.08 1.71 8.72
CA THR A 374 -2.53 1.78 8.53
C THR A 374 -3.02 0.68 7.59
N GLU A 375 -2.38 0.49 6.43
CA GLU A 375 -2.70 -0.61 5.51
C GLU A 375 -2.54 -1.99 6.18
N SER A 376 -1.52 -2.12 7.03
CA SER A 376 -1.19 -3.37 7.73
C SER A 376 -2.26 -3.79 8.73
N ILE A 377 -3.17 -2.91 9.17
CA ILE A 377 -4.29 -3.26 10.06
C ILE A 377 -5.10 -4.43 9.50
N PHE A 378 -5.36 -4.39 8.19
CA PHE A 378 -6.16 -5.38 7.48
C PHE A 378 -5.49 -6.76 7.36
N LEU A 379 -4.18 -6.82 7.62
CA LEU A 379 -3.37 -8.04 7.60
C LEU A 379 -3.18 -8.62 9.01
N GLN A 380 -3.52 -7.87 10.06
CA GLN A 380 -3.39 -8.35 11.44
C GLN A 380 -4.37 -9.46 11.75
N LYS A 381 -3.98 -10.36 12.65
CA LYS A 381 -4.91 -11.32 13.24
C LYS A 381 -5.97 -10.56 14.06
N PRO A 382 -7.27 -10.94 13.99
CA PRO A 382 -8.33 -10.21 14.66
C PRO A 382 -8.12 -10.01 16.16
N GLN A 383 -7.59 -11.02 16.86
CA GLN A 383 -7.31 -10.93 18.30
C GLN A 383 -6.21 -9.91 18.66
N ASP A 384 -5.31 -9.63 17.72
CA ASP A 384 -4.16 -8.75 17.94
C ASP A 384 -4.43 -7.31 17.45
N GLN A 385 -5.49 -7.12 16.67
CA GLN A 385 -5.74 -5.87 15.95
C GLN A 385 -5.90 -4.66 16.88
N LYS A 386 -6.62 -4.77 18.01
CA LYS A 386 -6.78 -3.65 18.96
C LYS A 386 -5.45 -3.26 19.61
N LYS A 387 -4.63 -4.25 19.99
CA LYS A 387 -3.29 -4.01 20.54
C LYS A 387 -2.39 -3.37 19.48
N TYR A 388 -2.40 -3.91 18.27
CA TYR A 388 -1.67 -3.36 17.14
C TYR A 388 -2.05 -1.91 16.88
N PHE A 389 -3.35 -1.60 16.77
CA PHE A 389 -3.85 -0.25 16.52
C PHE A 389 -3.31 0.76 17.56
N ASN A 390 -3.33 0.39 18.84
CA ASN A 390 -2.80 1.25 19.90
C ASN A 390 -1.26 1.40 19.83
N GLN A 391 -0.53 0.33 19.51
CA GLN A 391 0.94 0.34 19.46
C GLN A 391 1.52 0.94 18.18
N ALA A 392 0.78 0.86 17.08
CA ALA A 392 1.11 1.43 15.79
C ALA A 392 0.53 2.85 15.69
N LEU A 393 -0.77 2.98 15.40
CA LEU A 393 -1.36 4.26 15.00
C LEU A 393 -1.44 5.29 16.13
N HIS A 394 -1.97 4.93 17.30
CA HIS A 394 -2.04 5.89 18.42
C HIS A 394 -0.64 6.31 18.86
N ARG A 395 0.29 5.36 18.96
CA ARG A 395 1.65 5.66 19.38
C ARG A 395 2.40 6.52 18.36
N SER A 396 2.31 6.19 17.08
CA SER A 396 3.00 6.93 16.03
C SER A 396 2.45 8.34 15.89
N MET A 397 1.13 8.53 15.93
CA MET A 397 0.51 9.85 15.82
C MET A 397 0.74 10.70 17.08
N ILE A 398 0.32 10.24 18.25
CA ILE A 398 0.24 11.06 19.48
C ILE A 398 1.60 11.20 20.18
N TRP A 399 2.39 10.14 20.19
CA TRP A 399 3.63 10.10 21.01
C TRP A 399 4.89 10.37 20.20
N ILE A 400 4.82 10.35 18.87
CA ILE A 400 5.99 10.54 18.00
C ILE A 400 5.76 11.67 17.00
N LEU A 401 4.82 11.55 16.05
CA LEU A 401 4.61 12.54 14.99
C LEU A 401 4.19 13.91 15.56
N ASP A 402 3.19 13.94 16.44
CA ASP A 402 2.76 15.15 17.13
C ASP A 402 3.93 15.82 17.86
N LYS A 403 4.67 15.04 18.66
CA LYS A 403 5.74 15.57 19.50
C LYS A 403 6.98 15.99 18.71
N ILE A 404 7.34 15.26 17.65
CA ILE A 404 8.47 15.65 16.80
C ILE A 404 8.14 16.93 16.03
N ILE A 405 6.92 17.11 15.53
CA ILE A 405 6.51 18.35 14.86
C ILE A 405 6.47 19.52 15.86
N GLN A 406 5.96 19.31 17.07
CA GLN A 406 6.03 20.30 18.15
C GLN A 406 7.48 20.66 18.55
N SER A 407 8.43 19.75 18.34
CA SER A 407 9.86 19.99 18.53
C SER A 407 10.47 20.75 17.34
N MET A 408 10.06 20.43 16.11
CA MET A 408 10.47 21.15 14.89
C MET A 408 10.17 22.64 15.01
N ARG A 409 8.97 23.02 15.46
CA ARG A 409 8.59 24.44 15.58
C ARG A 409 9.41 25.26 16.59
N LYS A 410 10.19 24.61 17.47
CA LYS A 410 11.15 25.28 18.36
C LYS A 410 12.42 25.72 17.63
N VAL A 411 12.73 25.10 16.49
CA VAL A 411 13.92 25.40 15.67
C VAL A 411 13.63 26.59 14.76
N SER A 412 14.37 27.68 14.96
CA SER A 412 14.33 28.85 14.05
C SER A 412 15.17 28.60 12.81
N LEU A 413 14.64 28.96 11.65
CA LEU A 413 15.35 29.00 10.38
C LEU A 413 15.99 30.38 10.22
N GLN A 414 17.31 30.46 10.07
CA GLN A 414 18.00 31.73 9.83
C GLN A 414 17.66 32.25 8.42
N GLN A 415 17.28 33.53 8.31
CA GLN A 415 17.15 34.21 7.01
C GLN A 415 18.44 34.95 6.63
N VAL A 416 18.72 34.99 5.33
CA VAL A 416 19.63 35.94 4.68
C VAL A 416 18.80 37.13 4.15
N SER A 417 18.10 37.89 5.00
CA SER A 417 17.46 39.19 4.61
C SER A 417 16.87 39.93 5.81
N THR A 418 16.72 41.26 5.67
CA THR A 418 16.37 42.30 6.66
C THR A 418 14.91 42.32 7.12
N THR A 419 14.22 41.18 7.17
CA THR A 419 12.83 41.08 7.66
C THR A 419 12.77 40.64 9.12
N THR A 420 11.81 41.16 9.88
CA THR A 420 11.57 40.84 11.30
C THR A 420 10.96 39.44 11.54
N ALA A 421 10.75 38.65 10.48
CA ALA A 421 10.18 37.30 10.54
C ALA A 421 11.23 36.27 10.95
N SER A 422 10.86 35.32 11.81
CA SER A 422 11.73 34.23 12.30
C SER A 422 11.06 32.89 12.01
N PRO A 423 11.13 32.43 10.74
CA PRO A 423 10.41 31.24 10.32
C PRO A 423 10.84 30.02 11.12
N ARG A 424 9.89 29.13 11.40
CA ARG A 424 10.11 27.90 12.16
C ARG A 424 10.21 26.70 11.23
N LEU A 425 11.00 25.70 11.63
CA LEU A 425 11.04 24.42 10.93
C LEU A 425 9.66 23.75 11.02
N ALA A 426 9.16 23.26 9.89
CA ALA A 426 7.83 22.69 9.75
C ALA A 426 7.89 21.37 8.95
N PRO A 427 6.93 20.46 9.11
CA PRO A 427 6.86 19.22 8.34
C PRO A 427 6.55 19.50 6.87
N THR A 428 7.07 18.68 5.96
CA THR A 428 6.82 18.85 4.51
C THR A 428 5.80 17.85 3.96
N PHE A 429 5.52 16.77 4.70
CA PHE A 429 4.60 15.69 4.32
C PHE A 429 4.84 15.14 2.90
N GLU A 430 6.10 15.12 2.48
CA GLU A 430 6.49 14.62 1.16
C GLU A 430 6.34 13.10 1.05
N ASN A 431 6.09 12.60 -0.16
CA ASN A 431 6.05 11.17 -0.46
C ASN A 431 7.47 10.59 -0.58
N ILE A 432 8.17 10.50 0.56
CA ILE A 432 9.48 9.86 0.64
C ILE A 432 9.33 8.35 0.40
N ASP A 433 9.95 7.84 -0.66
CA ASP A 433 10.00 6.42 -0.93
C ASP A 433 10.98 5.70 0.00
N LEU A 434 10.44 4.99 0.98
CA LEU A 434 11.14 4.08 1.88
C LEU A 434 11.49 2.72 1.24
N GLY A 435 11.10 2.50 -0.03
CA GLY A 435 11.23 1.24 -0.75
C GLY A 435 10.02 0.32 -0.60
N PRO A 436 10.17 -0.98 -0.93
CA PRO A 436 9.14 -1.99 -0.70
C PRO A 436 8.70 -2.06 0.77
N ARG A 437 7.44 -2.39 1.03
CA ARG A 437 6.85 -2.37 2.39
C ARG A 437 7.58 -3.29 3.37
N GLU A 438 8.11 -4.40 2.88
CA GLU A 438 8.95 -5.35 3.62
C GLU A 438 10.32 -4.78 4.03
N ASN A 439 10.77 -3.67 3.43
CA ASN A 439 12.04 -3.00 3.71
C ASN A 439 11.85 -1.60 4.34
N ALA A 440 10.66 -1.02 4.23
CA ALA A 440 10.40 0.37 4.59
C ALA A 440 10.77 0.73 6.05
N PHE A 441 10.55 -0.19 6.99
CA PHE A 441 10.94 0.03 8.39
C PHE A 441 12.45 0.17 8.56
N ALA A 442 13.23 -0.72 7.92
CA ALA A 442 14.69 -0.68 7.99
C ALA A 442 15.23 0.62 7.37
N THR A 443 14.66 1.06 6.24
CA THR A 443 14.99 2.36 5.64
C THR A 443 14.73 3.52 6.60
N LEU A 444 13.57 3.55 7.26
CA LEU A 444 13.22 4.59 8.23
C LEU A 444 14.17 4.60 9.45
N VAL A 445 14.52 3.42 9.97
CA VAL A 445 15.46 3.28 11.08
C VAL A 445 16.86 3.76 10.69
N ASN A 446 17.31 3.48 9.46
CA ASN A 446 18.59 3.97 8.96
C ASN A 446 18.63 5.51 8.90
N LEU A 447 17.56 6.15 8.41
CA LEU A 447 17.45 7.62 8.41
C LEU A 447 17.59 8.22 9.82
N CYS A 448 17.00 7.55 10.84
CA CYS A 448 17.16 7.97 12.23
C CYS A 448 18.63 7.90 12.67
N GLY A 449 19.31 6.79 12.36
CA GLY A 449 20.71 6.56 12.70
C GLY A 449 21.67 7.55 12.04
N GLU A 450 21.44 7.89 10.77
CA GLU A 450 22.23 8.87 10.02
C GLU A 450 22.14 10.28 10.62
N ILE A 451 20.93 10.73 10.97
CA ILE A 451 20.71 12.04 11.60
C ILE A 451 21.38 12.10 12.97
N ASP A 452 21.23 11.07 13.79
CA ASP A 452 21.83 11.03 15.12
C ASP A 452 23.37 10.99 15.05
N ALA A 453 23.94 10.25 14.09
CA ALA A 453 25.38 10.19 13.87
C ALA A 453 25.95 11.54 13.42
N GLN A 454 25.23 12.27 12.58
CA GLN A 454 25.70 13.52 12.00
C GLN A 454 25.44 14.74 12.89
N TYR A 455 24.28 14.80 13.55
CA TYR A 455 23.80 15.99 14.25
C TYR A 455 23.57 15.78 15.75
N GLY A 456 23.91 14.62 16.31
CA GLY A 456 23.64 14.25 17.70
C GLY A 456 24.20 15.19 18.78
N ASN A 457 25.15 16.06 18.44
CA ASN A 457 25.73 17.08 19.33
C ASN A 457 25.31 18.52 18.96
N ALA A 458 24.49 18.72 17.92
CA ALA A 458 24.06 20.04 17.49
C ALA A 458 23.03 20.62 18.47
N ALA A 459 23.23 21.88 18.90
CA ALA A 459 22.36 22.53 19.87
C ALA A 459 20.89 22.62 19.39
N TRP A 460 20.67 22.94 18.10
CA TRP A 460 19.33 23.02 17.52
C TRP A 460 18.60 21.67 17.50
N TYR A 461 19.31 20.54 17.54
CA TYR A 461 18.74 19.18 17.52
C TYR A 461 18.52 18.61 18.93
N THR A 462 19.43 18.92 19.86
CA THR A 462 19.38 18.42 21.24
C THR A 462 18.50 19.28 22.14
N GLN A 463 18.61 20.62 22.07
CA GLN A 463 17.86 21.54 22.93
C GLN A 463 16.39 21.70 22.52
N SER A 464 16.06 21.33 21.28
CA SER A 464 14.68 21.31 20.77
C SER A 464 13.94 20.02 21.08
N GLU A 465 14.60 19.02 21.68
CA GLU A 465 14.10 17.66 21.94
C GLU A 465 13.90 16.79 20.69
N LEU A 466 14.30 17.26 19.50
CA LEU A 466 14.22 16.46 18.26
C LEU A 466 14.94 15.11 18.41
N GLN A 467 16.13 15.10 19.00
CA GLN A 467 16.88 13.86 19.23
C GLN A 467 16.09 12.80 20.00
N TYR A 468 15.35 13.21 21.03
CA TYR A 468 14.58 12.29 21.85
C TYR A 468 13.51 11.59 20.99
N TYR A 469 12.75 12.35 20.20
CA TYR A 469 11.67 11.79 19.38
C TYR A 469 12.19 11.03 18.16
N VAL A 470 13.33 11.42 17.57
CA VAL A 470 13.99 10.62 16.52
C VAL A 470 14.36 9.25 17.04
N ARG A 471 14.89 9.15 18.26
CA ARG A 471 15.23 7.87 18.90
C ARG A 471 14.02 7.01 19.29
N MET A 472 12.83 7.60 19.34
CA MET A 472 11.59 6.84 19.55
C MET A 472 11.09 6.15 18.28
N ILE A 473 11.41 6.63 17.08
CA ILE A 473 10.91 6.07 15.82
C ILE A 473 11.27 4.58 15.65
N PRO A 474 12.52 4.12 15.89
CA PRO A 474 12.88 2.70 15.79
C PRO A 474 12.16 1.76 16.76
N THR A 475 11.38 2.30 17.70
CA THR A 475 10.60 1.50 18.65
C THR A 475 9.17 1.24 18.18
N LEU A 476 8.76 1.79 17.03
CA LEU A 476 7.50 1.47 16.37
C LEU A 476 7.44 -0.01 15.95
N PRO A 477 6.24 -0.60 15.80
CA PRO A 477 6.11 -1.99 15.34
C PRO A 477 6.69 -2.18 13.95
N ASP A 478 7.56 -3.17 13.79
CA ASP A 478 8.02 -3.63 12.48
C ASP A 478 6.95 -4.50 11.81
N VAL A 479 6.30 -3.98 10.77
CA VAL A 479 5.27 -4.69 10.00
C VAL A 479 5.81 -5.45 8.78
N SER A 480 7.13 -5.46 8.55
CA SER A 480 7.73 -6.01 7.33
C SER A 480 7.34 -7.46 7.05
N SER A 481 7.18 -8.28 8.09
CA SER A 481 6.80 -9.70 7.92
C SER A 481 5.41 -9.90 7.34
N LEU A 482 4.50 -8.93 7.47
CA LEU A 482 3.14 -9.01 6.91
C LEU A 482 3.13 -8.77 5.40
N TRP A 483 4.18 -8.11 4.89
CA TRP A 483 4.33 -7.72 3.49
C TRP A 483 5.33 -8.56 2.73
N LYS A 484 6.00 -9.50 3.41
CA LYS A 484 6.80 -10.51 2.71
C LYS A 484 5.88 -11.31 1.80
N PRO A 485 6.24 -11.52 0.52
CA PRO A 485 5.54 -12.48 -0.31
C PRO A 485 5.53 -13.82 0.44
N ALA A 486 4.39 -14.50 0.46
CA ALA A 486 4.32 -15.85 1.00
C ALA A 486 5.44 -16.67 0.34
N GLU A 487 6.36 -17.21 1.13
CA GLU A 487 7.32 -18.18 0.61
C GLU A 487 6.50 -19.25 -0.12
N ALA A 488 6.80 -19.47 -1.41
CA ALA A 488 6.17 -20.55 -2.15
C ALA A 488 6.38 -21.82 -1.32
N ALA A 489 5.28 -22.49 -0.94
CA ALA A 489 5.38 -23.70 -0.15
C ALA A 489 6.37 -24.66 -0.84
N PRO A 490 7.39 -25.17 -0.13
CA PRO A 490 8.36 -26.07 -0.74
C PRO A 490 7.61 -27.24 -1.38
N CYS A 491 8.02 -27.63 -2.60
CA CYS A 491 7.40 -28.77 -3.26
C CYS A 491 7.48 -30.00 -2.34
N ASP A 492 6.40 -30.78 -2.24
CA ASP A 492 6.43 -32.03 -1.49
C ASP A 492 7.45 -32.99 -2.13
N SER A 493 8.63 -33.04 -1.53
CA SER A 493 9.74 -33.91 -1.94
C SER A 493 9.63 -35.31 -1.33
N GLY A 494 8.68 -35.55 -0.41
CA GLY A 494 8.46 -36.85 0.22
C GLY A 494 8.14 -37.96 -0.80
N LYS A 495 7.47 -37.61 -1.90
CA LYS A 495 7.18 -38.54 -3.02
C LYS A 495 8.42 -39.08 -3.74
N TYR A 496 9.60 -38.48 -3.57
CA TYR A 496 10.85 -38.96 -4.17
C TYR A 496 11.68 -39.83 -3.23
N HIS A 497 11.20 -40.11 -2.01
CA HIS A 497 11.94 -40.93 -1.06
C HIS A 497 12.30 -42.31 -1.64
N GLY A 498 13.58 -42.67 -1.58
CA GLY A 498 14.11 -43.94 -2.12
C GLY A 498 14.48 -43.89 -3.61
N ILE A 499 14.22 -42.78 -4.30
CA ILE A 499 14.69 -42.54 -5.66
C ILE A 499 16.17 -42.10 -5.62
N PRO A 500 17.04 -42.59 -6.54
CA PRO A 500 18.41 -42.10 -6.67
C PRO A 500 18.46 -40.57 -6.79
N ARG A 501 19.43 -39.93 -6.11
CA ARG A 501 19.63 -38.49 -6.20
C ARG A 501 20.36 -38.12 -7.49
N PHE A 502 20.05 -36.96 -8.05
CA PHE A 502 20.78 -36.39 -9.17
C PHE A 502 22.22 -36.03 -8.76
N PRO A 503 23.27 -36.64 -9.35
CA PRO A 503 24.66 -36.33 -8.99
C PRO A 503 25.10 -34.96 -9.51
N ALA A 504 25.94 -34.23 -8.77
CA ALA A 504 26.40 -32.88 -9.12
C ALA A 504 27.17 -32.77 -10.44
N ASN A 505 27.94 -33.80 -10.82
CA ASN A 505 28.76 -33.84 -12.03
C ASN A 505 28.46 -35.08 -12.89
N PRO A 506 28.56 -35.02 -14.24
CA PRO A 506 28.54 -36.22 -15.06
C PRO A 506 29.81 -37.06 -14.89
N PRO A 507 29.78 -38.35 -15.25
CA PRO A 507 30.96 -39.22 -15.19
C PRO A 507 32.10 -38.68 -16.07
N GLY A 508 33.32 -38.65 -15.53
CA GLY A 508 34.51 -38.28 -16.28
C GLY A 508 34.89 -39.31 -17.35
N PRO A 509 35.83 -38.98 -18.25
CA PRO A 509 36.30 -39.88 -19.31
C PRO A 509 36.68 -41.29 -18.82
N ASP A 510 37.37 -41.37 -17.67
CA ASP A 510 37.87 -42.64 -17.10
C ASP A 510 36.76 -43.53 -16.52
N ALA A 511 35.55 -42.98 -16.34
CA ALA A 511 34.40 -43.69 -15.78
C ALA A 511 33.39 -44.13 -16.86
N LEU A 512 33.69 -43.94 -18.15
CA LEU A 512 32.83 -44.34 -19.28
C LEU A 512 33.22 -45.73 -19.78
N GLN A 513 32.22 -46.50 -20.21
CA GLN A 513 32.47 -47.79 -20.85
C GLN A 513 32.95 -47.59 -22.30
N ASP A 514 33.74 -48.53 -22.82
CA ASP A 514 34.18 -48.52 -24.21
C ASP A 514 32.96 -48.52 -25.17
N GLY A 515 32.88 -47.50 -26.02
CA GLY A 515 31.76 -47.31 -26.95
C GLY A 515 30.47 -46.79 -26.31
N GLU A 516 30.49 -46.33 -25.05
CA GLU A 516 29.34 -45.69 -24.40
C GLU A 516 28.96 -44.39 -25.14
N ALA A 517 27.76 -44.36 -25.70
CA ALA A 517 27.26 -43.15 -26.34
C ALA A 517 26.85 -42.10 -25.31
N ARG A 518 27.21 -40.85 -25.60
CA ARG A 518 26.84 -39.70 -24.79
C ARG A 518 25.47 -39.17 -25.21
N HIS A 519 24.54 -39.01 -24.28
CA HIS A 519 23.15 -38.58 -24.55
C HIS A 519 22.69 -37.49 -23.58
N ALA A 520 21.82 -36.57 -24.02
CA ALA A 520 21.43 -35.39 -23.24
C ALA A 520 20.34 -35.61 -22.17
N CYS A 521 19.62 -36.76 -22.16
CA CYS A 521 18.41 -36.91 -21.34
C CYS A 521 18.37 -38.19 -20.49
N MET A 522 17.44 -38.20 -19.53
CA MET A 522 17.07 -39.37 -18.71
C MET A 522 16.38 -40.45 -19.55
N GLY A 523 16.80 -41.70 -19.34
CA GLY A 523 16.28 -42.88 -20.01
C GLY A 523 16.66 -43.00 -21.49
N LEU A 524 17.76 -42.37 -21.92
CA LEU A 524 18.28 -42.48 -23.30
C LEU A 524 19.64 -43.22 -23.38
N ASN A 525 20.02 -43.90 -22.29
CA ASN A 525 21.22 -44.71 -22.22
C ASN A 525 21.11 -45.97 -23.10
N GLN A 526 22.23 -46.42 -23.66
CA GLN A 526 22.24 -47.50 -24.65
C GLN A 526 22.41 -48.89 -24.04
N CYS A 527 23.04 -49.00 -22.86
CA CYS A 527 23.28 -50.27 -22.16
C CYS A 527 23.11 -50.17 -20.64
N GLN A 528 23.24 -51.32 -19.95
CA GLN A 528 23.30 -51.44 -18.49
C GLN A 528 24.49 -50.66 -17.92
N GLY A 529 24.28 -49.98 -16.78
CA GLY A 529 25.33 -49.20 -16.09
C GLY A 529 25.75 -47.91 -16.80
N GLN A 530 25.04 -47.49 -17.86
CA GLN A 530 25.29 -46.25 -18.59
C GLN A 530 24.38 -45.12 -18.10
N GLY A 531 24.91 -43.89 -18.06
CA GLY A 531 24.21 -42.72 -17.52
C GLY A 531 24.89 -42.14 -16.27
N ARG A 532 24.36 -41.02 -15.77
CA ARG A 532 25.03 -40.23 -14.72
C ARG A 532 25.14 -40.93 -13.36
N THR A 533 24.13 -41.73 -13.00
CA THR A 533 24.04 -42.45 -11.72
C THR A 533 24.65 -43.85 -11.74
N ARG A 534 24.92 -44.43 -12.92
CA ARG A 534 25.50 -45.78 -13.10
C ARG A 534 24.69 -46.95 -12.54
N ASP A 535 23.42 -46.74 -12.18
CA ASP A 535 22.58 -47.67 -11.39
C ASP A 535 21.43 -48.32 -12.18
N ASN A 536 21.42 -48.24 -13.51
CA ASN A 536 20.36 -48.78 -14.34
C ASN A 536 20.60 -50.23 -14.75
N ALA A 537 19.52 -51.03 -14.80
CA ALA A 537 19.57 -52.44 -15.16
C ALA A 537 19.58 -52.70 -16.68
N CYS A 538 19.01 -51.82 -17.50
CA CYS A 538 19.04 -51.96 -18.96
C CYS A 538 19.04 -50.63 -19.73
N ALA A 539 19.12 -50.71 -21.07
CA ALA A 539 18.97 -49.57 -21.97
C ALA A 539 17.65 -48.83 -21.69
N GLY A 540 17.69 -47.51 -21.71
CA GLY A 540 16.53 -46.65 -21.49
C GLY A 540 16.08 -46.45 -20.03
N GLN A 541 16.73 -47.08 -19.04
CA GLN A 541 16.39 -46.95 -17.62
C GLN A 541 17.28 -45.99 -16.80
N GLY A 542 18.26 -45.35 -17.43
CA GLY A 542 19.27 -44.52 -16.75
C GLY A 542 18.75 -43.18 -16.23
N TYR A 543 19.18 -42.79 -15.04
CA TYR A 543 18.94 -41.47 -14.46
C TYR A 543 20.02 -40.49 -15.00
N CYS A 544 19.65 -39.73 -16.03
CA CYS A 544 20.40 -38.59 -16.60
C CYS A 544 21.70 -38.88 -17.43
N SER A 545 22.21 -37.79 -18.03
CA SER A 545 23.16 -37.66 -19.18
C SER A 545 24.67 -37.80 -18.86
N THR A 546 25.47 -38.16 -19.88
CA THR A 546 26.95 -38.19 -19.90
C THR A 546 27.58 -37.16 -20.88
N ALA A 547 26.83 -36.10 -21.24
CA ALA A 547 27.28 -35.05 -22.17
C ALA A 547 28.48 -34.24 -21.63
N LEU A 548 29.34 -33.74 -22.54
CA LEU A 548 30.48 -32.87 -22.20
C LEU A 548 30.43 -31.53 -22.93
N GLU A 549 31.04 -30.54 -22.29
CA GLU A 549 31.25 -29.22 -22.87
C GLU A 549 32.48 -29.23 -23.80
N TYR A 550 32.36 -28.57 -24.94
CA TYR A 550 33.47 -28.36 -25.88
C TYR A 550 34.51 -27.42 -25.27
N ASP A 551 35.77 -27.85 -25.24
CA ASP A 551 36.87 -27.04 -24.76
C ASP A 551 37.48 -26.23 -25.91
N TYR A 552 37.24 -24.92 -25.92
CA TYR A 552 37.81 -24.02 -26.93
C TYR A 552 39.33 -23.83 -26.78
N ALA A 553 39.88 -24.02 -25.58
CA ALA A 553 41.31 -23.89 -25.32
C ALA A 553 42.07 -25.18 -25.68
N ASN A 554 41.41 -26.34 -25.54
CA ASN A 554 41.97 -27.64 -25.93
C ASN A 554 40.92 -28.56 -26.58
N PRO A 555 40.64 -28.40 -27.89
CA PRO A 555 39.60 -29.16 -28.61
C PRO A 555 39.70 -30.69 -28.52
N ALA A 556 40.87 -31.24 -28.20
CA ALA A 556 41.08 -32.67 -28.05
C ALA A 556 40.65 -33.21 -26.66
N GLN A 557 40.38 -32.34 -25.69
CA GLN A 557 40.06 -32.70 -24.30
C GLN A 557 38.80 -31.95 -23.83
N PRO A 558 37.60 -32.51 -24.05
CA PRO A 558 36.35 -31.89 -23.62
C PRO A 558 36.22 -31.81 -22.09
N GLN A 559 35.54 -30.77 -21.59
CA GLN A 559 35.37 -30.51 -20.16
C GLN A 559 34.12 -31.20 -19.59
N VAL A 560 34.23 -31.69 -18.36
CA VAL A 560 33.10 -32.20 -17.58
C VAL A 560 32.29 -30.99 -17.09
N SER A 561 31.05 -30.86 -17.57
CA SER A 561 30.17 -29.74 -17.24
C SER A 561 28.78 -30.27 -16.87
N ASP A 562 28.16 -29.70 -15.84
CA ASP A 562 26.81 -30.03 -15.43
C ASP A 562 25.77 -29.59 -16.47
N HIS A 563 26.14 -28.66 -17.36
CA HIS A 563 25.30 -28.06 -18.38
C HIS A 563 26.05 -27.73 -19.68
N THR A 564 25.53 -28.21 -20.81
CA THR A 564 26.02 -27.81 -22.14
C THR A 564 25.05 -26.81 -22.79
N CYS A 565 25.49 -25.54 -22.94
CA CYS A 565 24.71 -24.48 -23.62
C CYS A 565 24.62 -24.68 -25.15
N HIS A 566 23.89 -23.78 -25.82
CA HIS A 566 23.81 -23.75 -27.28
C HIS A 566 25.22 -23.48 -27.79
N VAL A 567 25.64 -24.21 -28.81
CA VAL A 567 27.02 -24.23 -29.34
C VAL A 567 28.13 -24.75 -28.42
N LYS A 568 27.81 -25.30 -27.24
CA LYS A 568 28.84 -25.77 -26.28
C LYS A 568 28.98 -27.28 -26.18
N ASN A 569 28.31 -28.07 -27.01
CA ASN A 569 28.42 -29.53 -26.97
C ASN A 569 29.72 -30.05 -27.60
N ALA A 570 30.30 -31.11 -27.04
CA ALA A 570 31.58 -31.66 -27.50
C ALA A 570 31.52 -32.53 -28.77
N CYS A 571 30.35 -33.05 -29.20
CA CYS A 571 30.25 -33.93 -30.38
C CYS A 571 28.85 -33.94 -31.02
N ALA A 572 28.74 -34.59 -32.18
CA ALA A 572 27.47 -34.95 -32.83
C ALA A 572 26.58 -35.80 -31.90
N GLY A 573 25.27 -35.61 -31.99
CA GLY A 573 24.29 -36.28 -31.13
C GLY A 573 24.37 -35.92 -29.63
N GLN A 574 25.17 -34.92 -29.27
CA GLN A 574 25.28 -34.37 -27.92
C GLN A 574 24.73 -32.95 -27.88
N GLY A 575 23.97 -32.65 -26.83
CA GLY A 575 23.27 -31.38 -26.71
C GLY A 575 21.97 -31.36 -27.54
N GLY A 576 21.04 -30.50 -27.14
CA GLY A 576 19.74 -30.32 -27.77
C GLY A 576 18.59 -30.62 -26.81
N CYS A 577 18.18 -29.67 -25.97
CA CYS A 577 16.83 -29.69 -25.39
C CYS A 577 15.81 -29.00 -26.31
N GLY A 578 16.21 -28.36 -27.42
CA GLY A 578 15.22 -27.70 -28.26
C GLY A 578 14.43 -26.55 -27.58
N LEU A 579 15.08 -25.85 -26.64
CA LEU A 579 14.63 -24.58 -26.06
C LEU A 579 15.14 -23.35 -26.86
N TYR A 580 16.36 -23.46 -27.40
CA TYR A 580 17.05 -22.44 -28.20
C TYR A 580 17.38 -22.97 -29.61
N GLY A 581 17.59 -22.06 -30.55
CA GLY A 581 17.78 -22.35 -31.97
C GLY A 581 16.50 -22.12 -32.79
N THR A 582 16.60 -22.37 -34.09
CA THR A 582 15.50 -22.37 -35.06
C THR A 582 14.40 -23.35 -34.67
N GLY A 583 13.19 -23.17 -35.21
CA GLY A 583 12.08 -24.11 -35.00
C GLY A 583 12.40 -25.55 -35.44
N GLN A 584 13.33 -25.75 -36.36
CA GLN A 584 13.81 -27.07 -36.78
C GLN A 584 14.72 -27.70 -35.72
N GLU A 585 15.68 -26.95 -35.20
CA GLU A 585 16.56 -27.39 -34.10
C GLU A 585 15.74 -27.70 -32.85
N GLN A 586 14.72 -26.89 -32.54
CA GLN A 586 13.81 -27.14 -31.43
C GLN A 586 12.95 -28.40 -31.60
N ASN A 587 12.72 -28.84 -32.84
CA ASN A 587 11.93 -30.04 -33.14
C ASN A 587 12.75 -31.34 -33.13
N HIS A 588 14.08 -31.24 -33.04
CA HIS A 588 15.00 -32.38 -33.04
C HIS A 588 15.99 -32.33 -31.86
N PRO A 589 15.48 -32.33 -30.61
CA PRO A 589 16.34 -32.37 -29.43
C PRO A 589 17.27 -33.59 -29.44
N GLY A 590 18.54 -33.39 -29.09
CA GLY A 590 19.57 -34.43 -29.08
C GLY A 590 20.15 -34.79 -30.45
N ALA A 591 19.69 -34.18 -31.54
CA ALA A 591 20.12 -34.51 -32.90
C ALA A 591 20.83 -33.30 -33.55
N ASN A 592 22.14 -33.43 -33.71
CA ASN A 592 23.03 -32.45 -34.32
C ASN A 592 24.19 -33.16 -35.02
N ASP A 593 24.68 -32.57 -36.10
CA ASP A 593 25.64 -33.24 -37.00
C ASP A 593 27.10 -33.16 -36.55
N CYS A 594 27.44 -32.22 -35.67
CA CYS A 594 28.81 -32.01 -35.20
C CYS A 594 28.86 -31.37 -33.80
N ALA A 595 30.06 -31.31 -33.22
CA ALA A 595 30.34 -30.48 -32.04
C ALA A 595 29.84 -29.04 -32.25
N THR A 596 29.46 -28.37 -31.17
CA THR A 596 28.98 -26.97 -31.16
C THR A 596 27.70 -26.67 -31.96
N LEU A 597 26.93 -27.69 -32.37
CA LEU A 597 25.68 -27.53 -33.11
C LEU A 597 24.41 -27.95 -32.32
N GLY A 598 24.52 -28.21 -31.01
CA GLY A 598 23.38 -28.56 -30.14
C GLY A 598 22.82 -27.39 -29.32
N SER A 599 21.61 -27.56 -28.74
CA SER A 599 20.87 -26.56 -27.91
C SER A 599 20.69 -26.96 -26.43
N CYS A 600 20.59 -26.05 -25.45
CA CYS A 600 20.80 -26.37 -24.01
C CYS A 600 19.59 -26.81 -23.18
N ALA A 601 19.78 -27.85 -22.36
CA ALA A 601 19.62 -27.95 -20.89
C ALA A 601 19.74 -29.45 -20.53
N THR A 602 20.62 -29.80 -19.60
CA THR A 602 20.92 -31.21 -19.27
C THR A 602 20.88 -31.39 -17.74
N PRO A 603 20.01 -32.24 -17.18
CA PRO A 603 18.95 -32.96 -17.86
C PRO A 603 17.88 -32.00 -18.38
N ILE A 604 17.06 -32.48 -19.29
CA ILE A 604 15.82 -31.79 -19.63
C ILE A 604 14.82 -32.01 -18.50
N ASN A 605 14.45 -30.95 -17.77
CA ASN A 605 13.40 -31.01 -16.77
C ASN A 605 11.99 -30.96 -17.38
N ALA A 606 11.01 -31.46 -16.65
CA ALA A 606 9.62 -31.60 -17.09
C ALA A 606 8.96 -30.26 -17.45
N GLU A 607 9.40 -29.18 -16.80
CA GLU A 607 8.84 -27.83 -16.93
C GLU A 607 9.29 -27.11 -18.21
N ARG A 608 10.15 -27.72 -19.03
CA ARG A 608 10.66 -27.13 -20.28
C ARG A 608 9.67 -27.28 -21.43
N PHE A 609 9.49 -26.19 -22.18
CA PHE A 609 8.67 -26.15 -23.40
C PHE A 609 9.40 -25.46 -24.56
N SER A 610 9.11 -25.87 -25.80
CA SER A 610 9.72 -25.25 -26.99
C SER A 610 9.14 -23.86 -27.22
N THR A 611 9.99 -22.92 -27.62
CA THR A 611 9.62 -21.50 -27.82
C THR A 611 9.25 -21.19 -29.27
N ALA A 612 9.65 -22.04 -30.22
CA ALA A 612 9.43 -21.87 -31.65
C ALA A 612 9.13 -23.20 -32.37
N GLY A 613 8.73 -23.10 -33.64
CA GLY A 613 8.49 -24.25 -34.52
C GLY A 613 7.21 -25.05 -34.22
N PRO A 614 7.04 -26.23 -34.83
CA PRO A 614 5.84 -27.08 -34.70
C PRO A 614 5.56 -27.58 -33.27
N ASN A 615 6.58 -27.53 -32.39
CA ASN A 615 6.48 -27.95 -30.99
C ASN A 615 6.28 -26.78 -30.02
N ARG A 616 6.06 -25.54 -30.50
CA ARG A 616 5.91 -24.35 -29.64
C ARG A 616 4.84 -24.57 -28.56
N GLY A 617 5.21 -24.27 -27.31
CA GLY A 617 4.35 -24.41 -26.12
C GLY A 617 4.18 -25.86 -25.63
N LYS A 618 4.82 -26.84 -26.27
CA LYS A 618 4.74 -28.27 -25.87
C LYS A 618 6.02 -28.70 -25.17
N SER A 619 5.91 -29.79 -24.41
CA SER A 619 7.01 -30.36 -23.62
C SER A 619 8.23 -30.67 -24.50
N VAL A 620 9.36 -30.13 -24.07
CA VAL A 620 10.66 -30.47 -24.63
C VAL A 620 11.00 -31.93 -24.36
N TRP A 621 10.86 -32.37 -23.10
CA TRP A 621 11.24 -33.71 -22.69
C TRP A 621 10.42 -34.77 -23.44
N GLY A 622 9.11 -34.52 -23.58
CA GLY A 622 8.24 -35.38 -24.37
C GLY A 622 8.69 -35.50 -25.83
N ARG A 623 9.13 -34.38 -26.44
CA ARG A 623 9.66 -34.42 -27.81
C ARG A 623 10.98 -35.18 -27.90
N ALA A 624 11.90 -35.02 -26.94
CA ALA A 624 13.16 -35.77 -26.90
C ALA A 624 12.94 -37.28 -26.80
N ARG A 625 11.97 -37.72 -26.00
CA ARG A 625 11.57 -39.13 -25.93
C ARG A 625 11.03 -39.67 -27.24
N ALA A 626 10.18 -38.89 -27.92
CA ALA A 626 9.65 -39.28 -29.23
C ALA A 626 10.78 -39.43 -30.26
N VAL A 627 11.71 -38.46 -30.35
CA VAL A 627 12.86 -38.55 -31.27
C VAL A 627 13.72 -39.77 -30.96
N PHE A 628 14.01 -40.06 -29.68
CA PHE A 628 14.77 -41.25 -29.30
C PHE A 628 14.07 -42.55 -29.69
N ALA A 629 12.77 -42.65 -29.43
CA ALA A 629 11.97 -43.82 -29.80
C ALA A 629 11.93 -44.04 -31.32
N GLU A 630 11.86 -42.97 -32.11
CA GLU A 630 11.80 -43.01 -33.57
C GLU A 630 13.16 -43.28 -34.23
N LYS A 631 14.25 -42.70 -33.70
CA LYS A 631 15.55 -42.64 -34.39
C LYS A 631 16.61 -43.55 -33.80
N THR A 632 16.60 -43.78 -32.48
CA THR A 632 17.69 -44.47 -31.76
C THR A 632 17.26 -45.85 -31.29
N TRP A 633 16.04 -45.99 -30.76
CA TRP A 633 15.57 -47.24 -30.18
C TRP A 633 15.57 -48.45 -31.14
N PRO A 634 15.16 -48.32 -32.43
CA PRO A 634 15.18 -49.45 -33.36
C PRO A 634 16.57 -50.04 -33.57
N GLN A 635 17.60 -49.18 -33.65
CA GLN A 635 19.00 -49.59 -33.82
C GLN A 635 19.54 -50.32 -32.59
N LEU A 636 19.13 -49.90 -31.38
CA LEU A 636 19.49 -50.60 -30.15
C LEU A 636 18.86 -51.98 -30.07
N ARG A 637 17.60 -52.12 -30.49
CA ARG A 637 16.91 -53.42 -30.54
C ARG A 637 17.50 -54.38 -31.57
N GLU A 638 18.02 -53.86 -32.69
CA GLU A 638 18.76 -54.67 -33.66
C GLU A 638 20.03 -55.26 -33.04
N LYS A 639 20.77 -54.45 -32.27
CA LYS A 639 21.98 -54.89 -31.55
C LYS A 639 21.68 -55.79 -30.34
N ASN A 640 20.55 -55.58 -29.69
CA ASN A 640 20.10 -56.37 -28.54
C ASN A 640 18.59 -56.70 -28.66
N PRO A 641 18.25 -57.83 -29.28
CA PRO A 641 16.85 -58.23 -29.49
C PRO A 641 16.05 -58.48 -28.20
N SER A 642 16.71 -58.60 -27.04
CA SER A 642 16.05 -58.78 -25.74
C SER A 642 15.43 -57.49 -25.17
N LEU A 643 15.71 -56.34 -25.78
CA LEU A 643 15.14 -55.07 -25.37
C LEU A 643 13.63 -54.99 -25.66
N PRO A 644 12.85 -54.31 -24.79
CA PRO A 644 11.39 -54.19 -24.93
C PRO A 644 10.98 -53.46 -26.22
N ALA A 645 9.73 -53.65 -26.64
CA ALA A 645 9.20 -53.06 -27.87
C ALA A 645 9.29 -51.53 -27.87
N GLU A 646 8.99 -50.89 -26.74
CA GLU A 646 9.14 -49.45 -26.52
C GLU A 646 10.23 -49.16 -25.49
N PRO A 647 10.91 -47.98 -25.57
CA PRO A 647 11.94 -47.62 -24.62
C PRO A 647 11.35 -47.46 -23.22
N PRO A 648 11.90 -48.14 -22.19
CA PRO A 648 11.39 -48.02 -20.83
C PRO A 648 11.64 -46.62 -20.28
N LEU A 649 10.97 -46.31 -19.16
CA LEU A 649 11.12 -45.07 -18.41
C LEU A 649 11.33 -45.43 -16.93
N PRO A 650 12.39 -44.94 -16.27
CA PRO A 650 12.54 -45.12 -14.82
C PRO A 650 11.41 -44.39 -14.08
N HIS A 651 10.81 -45.06 -13.08
CA HIS A 651 9.68 -44.54 -12.27
C HIS A 651 8.62 -43.82 -13.10
N PRO A 652 7.90 -44.52 -13.99
CA PRO A 652 6.95 -43.90 -14.91
C PRO A 652 5.85 -43.11 -14.18
N GLU A 653 5.54 -43.44 -12.93
CA GLU A 653 4.63 -42.71 -12.06
C GLU A 653 5.16 -41.34 -11.59
N LEU A 654 6.48 -41.19 -11.45
CA LEU A 654 7.12 -39.94 -11.01
C LEU A 654 7.67 -39.11 -12.18
N PHE A 655 8.17 -39.76 -13.23
CA PHE A 655 8.89 -39.12 -14.33
C PHE A 655 8.19 -39.24 -15.68
N ARG A 656 6.87 -39.48 -15.69
CA ARG A 656 6.04 -39.56 -16.92
C ARG A 656 6.31 -38.41 -17.91
N TYR A 657 6.55 -37.22 -17.39
CA TYR A 657 6.78 -35.99 -18.16
C TYR A 657 8.23 -35.49 -18.07
N GLY A 658 9.12 -36.29 -17.49
CA GLY A 658 10.52 -35.95 -17.21
C GLY A 658 10.78 -35.69 -15.72
N PRO A 659 12.08 -35.55 -15.36
CA PRO A 659 12.48 -35.17 -14.01
C PRO A 659 12.01 -33.74 -13.71
N THR A 660 11.31 -33.54 -12.60
CA THR A 660 10.84 -32.20 -12.20
C THR A 660 11.92 -31.41 -11.49
N ILE A 661 11.77 -30.09 -11.42
CA ILE A 661 12.67 -29.26 -10.64
C ILE A 661 12.67 -29.64 -9.15
N GLY A 662 11.52 -30.07 -8.61
CA GLY A 662 11.42 -30.55 -7.23
C GLY A 662 12.22 -31.83 -6.96
N TRP A 663 12.44 -32.70 -7.95
CA TRP A 663 13.35 -33.83 -7.77
C TRP A 663 14.83 -33.41 -7.88
N ILE A 664 15.14 -32.50 -8.80
CA ILE A 664 16.50 -32.07 -9.11
C ILE A 664 17.04 -31.18 -7.98
N GLN A 665 16.34 -30.10 -7.67
CA GLN A 665 16.76 -29.11 -6.67
C GLN A 665 16.29 -29.50 -5.27
N ASP A 666 14.99 -29.68 -5.06
CA ASP A 666 14.44 -29.78 -3.69
C ASP A 666 14.73 -31.15 -3.02
N TYR A 667 14.76 -32.25 -3.78
CA TYR A 667 15.05 -33.58 -3.25
C TYR A 667 16.53 -33.98 -3.34
N SER A 668 17.18 -33.74 -4.48
CA SER A 668 18.58 -34.13 -4.66
C SER A 668 19.56 -33.10 -4.09
N GLY A 669 19.11 -31.85 -3.86
CA GLY A 669 19.93 -30.77 -3.32
C GLY A 669 21.01 -30.29 -4.29
N GLN A 670 20.90 -30.63 -5.58
CA GLN A 670 21.87 -30.26 -6.59
C GLN A 670 21.20 -29.28 -7.55
N GLY A 671 21.75 -28.07 -7.64
CA GLY A 671 21.28 -27.05 -8.57
C GLY A 671 21.23 -27.57 -10.02
N MET A 672 20.37 -26.96 -10.82
CA MET A 672 20.35 -27.14 -12.27
C MET A 672 20.77 -25.82 -12.90
N THR A 673 21.71 -25.89 -13.82
CA THR A 673 22.13 -24.74 -14.62
C THR A 673 21.26 -24.62 -15.89
N ALA A 674 20.82 -23.41 -16.24
CA ALA A 674 20.02 -23.16 -17.44
C ALA A 674 20.34 -21.83 -18.13
N CYS A 675 20.47 -21.86 -19.46
CA CYS A 675 20.67 -20.65 -20.24
C CYS A 675 19.38 -19.81 -20.25
N GLY A 676 19.49 -18.52 -19.89
CA GLY A 676 18.41 -17.52 -19.95
C GLY A 676 18.04 -16.89 -18.60
N ALA A 677 17.73 -15.59 -18.60
CA ALA A 677 17.32 -14.83 -17.40
C ALA A 677 15.82 -15.02 -17.02
N SER A 678 15.07 -15.75 -17.83
CA SER A 678 13.63 -15.93 -17.65
C SER A 678 13.34 -17.14 -16.76
N GLY A 679 12.75 -16.92 -15.60
CA GLY A 679 12.31 -17.97 -14.67
C GLY A 679 11.15 -18.84 -15.18
N MET A 680 10.65 -18.60 -16.40
CA MET A 680 9.45 -19.20 -16.99
C MET A 680 9.52 -20.71 -17.23
N SER A 681 10.66 -21.37 -17.00
CA SER A 681 10.88 -22.76 -17.42
C SER A 681 11.53 -23.64 -16.33
N GLY A 682 11.35 -23.21 -15.07
CA GLY A 682 11.63 -24.05 -13.90
C GLY A 682 13.11 -24.26 -13.59
N ALA A 683 14.01 -23.36 -14.00
CA ALA A 683 15.36 -23.29 -13.44
C ALA A 683 15.85 -21.84 -13.42
N GLY A 684 16.77 -21.53 -12.51
CA GLY A 684 17.46 -20.23 -12.46
C GLY A 684 18.36 -20.01 -13.67
N SER A 685 18.68 -18.75 -13.93
CA SER A 685 19.64 -18.37 -14.97
C SER A 685 21.05 -18.83 -14.63
N CYS A 686 21.86 -19.20 -15.64
CA CYS A 686 23.31 -19.35 -15.48
C CYS A 686 23.88 -18.10 -14.79
N ALA A 687 24.58 -18.28 -13.67
CA ALA A 687 25.52 -17.32 -13.13
C ALA A 687 26.93 -17.78 -13.51
#